data_AF-A0A9R1EYN4-F1
#
_entry.id   AF-A0A9R1EYN4-F1
#
_cell.length_a   1.000
_cell.length_b   1.000
_cell.length_c   1.000
_cell.angle_alpha   90.00
_cell.angle_beta   90.00
_cell.angle_gamma   90.00
#
_symmetry.space_group_name_H-M   'P 1'
#
loop_
_entity.id
_entity.type
_entity.pdbx_description
1 polymer ?
#
loop_
_entity_poly.entity_id
_entity_poly.type
_entity_poly.pdbx_seq_one_letter_code
_entity_poly.pdbx_strand_id
1 'polypeptide(L)'
;MLQVEEALAAVLSAAAACRAAPSAVPLLDALGLVLAEDVRAPDPLPPFRASVKDGYAVVAADGPGEYPVIAEARAGDDALGVVVTPGTVAYVTTGGPIPDGADAVVQVEDTEQVAAAPDGSKRVRISVRVPEGHDIRSVGCDIEKDYIVLKSGENIGPAEIGLLATVGVTTVKAYRRPTIAVFSTGDELVQPATATLNRGQIRDSNRAMLLAAAIQQKCKVVDLGIAKDTEESLMEHMDAALRSDADIILTSGGVSMGDRDLVKPCLAKMGKIHFEKIRMKPGKPLTFAEITSNDPTKPSKTALAFGLPGNPVSCMVCFNLFVVPAIRLVSGWSNPHLQRVHVRISHPLRADPHRMEFHRAVIRWVLDDGSGRPGYVAESTGQQASSRLLSMKSANALLEVQSSGQILAAGASVQAILISDITSPPLDKLPAASSPISSHIVSSAKSASADAPQVAASQNAEVKVAILTVSDTVSSGGGPDRSGPRAVSVVNSSSEKLGGAFVVATAVVPDEVDKIKEILVKWSDIDRVNLILTLGGTGFTPRDVTPEATKSVIEKEAPGLAFVMIQESLKVTPFAMLSRAACGIRGSTLIINMPGNPNAVAECMEALLPALKHAMKQLKGDKREKNPRHIPHAEAAPVDQWERSFRAASSGGGCSCDP
;
A
#
# COMPACT_ATOMS: atom_id res chain seq x y z
N MET A 1 -4.57 38.86 -4.11
CA MET A 1 -4.23 37.49 -3.67
C MET A 1 -5.55 36.85 -3.32
N LEU A 2 -5.92 35.81 -4.04
CA LEU A 2 -7.24 35.18 -3.89
C LEU A 2 -7.35 34.48 -2.54
N GLN A 3 -8.57 34.38 -2.03
CA GLN A 3 -8.91 33.44 -0.97
C GLN A 3 -8.85 32.00 -1.51
N VAL A 4 -8.79 31.03 -0.60
CA VAL A 4 -8.65 29.61 -0.98
C VAL A 4 -9.87 29.14 -1.77
N GLU A 5 -11.06 29.55 -1.34
CA GLU A 5 -12.34 29.18 -1.93
C GLU A 5 -12.49 29.75 -3.34
N GLU A 6 -12.07 31.00 -3.55
CA GLU A 6 -12.06 31.66 -4.87
C GLU A 6 -11.10 30.97 -5.83
N ALA A 7 -9.90 30.63 -5.35
CA ALA A 7 -8.90 29.92 -6.14
C ALA A 7 -9.37 28.50 -6.50
N LEU A 8 -10.00 27.78 -5.56
CA LEU A 8 -10.56 26.46 -5.81
C LEU A 8 -11.73 26.54 -6.81
N ALA A 9 -12.61 27.53 -6.70
CA ALA A 9 -13.69 27.74 -7.66
C ALA A 9 -13.17 27.98 -9.08
N ALA A 10 -12.10 28.76 -9.25
CA ALA A 10 -11.46 28.96 -10.55
C ALA A 10 -10.89 27.65 -11.12
N VAL A 11 -10.24 26.83 -10.27
CA VAL A 11 -9.72 25.51 -10.65
C VAL A 11 -10.85 24.57 -11.09
N LEU A 12 -11.94 24.49 -10.32
CA LEU A 12 -13.07 23.62 -10.64
C LEU A 12 -13.79 24.07 -11.91
N SER A 13 -13.92 25.38 -12.14
CA SER A 13 -14.51 25.91 -13.37
C SER A 13 -13.72 25.48 -14.63
N ALA A 14 -12.40 25.65 -14.61
CA ALA A 14 -11.52 25.21 -15.70
C ALA A 14 -11.51 23.67 -15.86
N ALA A 15 -11.49 22.93 -14.74
CA ALA A 15 -11.52 21.48 -14.76
C ALA A 15 -12.82 20.90 -15.32
N ALA A 16 -13.96 21.57 -15.12
CA ALA A 16 -15.23 21.17 -15.73
C ALA A 16 -15.17 21.28 -17.27
N ALA A 17 -14.52 22.33 -17.79
CA ALA A 17 -14.37 22.55 -19.23
C ALA A 17 -13.40 21.53 -19.88
N CYS A 18 -12.43 21.01 -19.13
CA CYS A 18 -11.44 20.03 -19.61
C CYS A 18 -11.86 18.56 -19.42
N ARG A 19 -13.11 18.29 -19.00
CA ARG A 19 -13.60 16.92 -18.79
C ARG A 19 -13.66 16.16 -20.11
N ALA A 20 -12.92 15.07 -20.21
CA ALA A 20 -12.97 14.19 -21.38
C ALA A 20 -14.33 13.50 -21.50
N ALA A 21 -14.73 13.18 -22.74
CA ALA A 21 -15.91 12.38 -22.99
C ALA A 21 -15.79 11.00 -22.32
N PRO A 22 -16.87 10.47 -21.72
CA PRO A 22 -16.91 9.11 -21.22
C PRO A 22 -16.61 8.08 -22.30
N SER A 23 -15.99 6.98 -21.92
CA SER A 23 -15.70 5.85 -22.81
C SER A 23 -16.24 4.55 -22.24
N ALA A 24 -16.55 3.61 -23.12
CA ALA A 24 -16.87 2.24 -22.74
C ALA A 24 -15.62 1.54 -22.19
N VAL A 25 -15.74 0.92 -21.03
CA VAL A 25 -14.66 0.16 -20.38
C VAL A 25 -15.18 -1.22 -19.95
N PRO A 26 -14.34 -2.27 -19.97
CA PRO A 26 -14.69 -3.57 -19.42
C PRO A 26 -15.08 -3.46 -17.93
N LEU A 27 -15.97 -4.35 -17.48
CA LEU A 27 -16.53 -4.33 -16.13
C LEU A 27 -15.46 -4.20 -15.03
N LEU A 28 -14.42 -5.05 -15.05
CA LEU A 28 -13.38 -5.02 -14.00
C LEU A 28 -12.51 -3.76 -14.06
N ASP A 29 -12.31 -3.18 -15.24
CA ASP A 29 -11.55 -1.94 -15.42
C ASP A 29 -12.35 -0.70 -14.97
N ALA A 30 -13.67 -0.86 -14.77
CA ALA A 30 -14.53 0.20 -14.26
C ALA A 30 -14.37 0.45 -12.76
N LEU A 31 -13.68 -0.43 -12.02
CA LEU A 31 -13.53 -0.32 -10.57
C LEU A 31 -12.87 1.02 -10.17
N GLY A 32 -13.61 1.79 -9.39
CA GLY A 32 -13.24 3.11 -8.91
C GLY A 32 -13.40 4.22 -9.95
N LEU A 33 -13.99 3.98 -11.12
CA LEU A 33 -14.40 5.04 -12.04
C LEU A 33 -15.77 5.60 -11.65
N VAL A 34 -16.18 6.68 -12.31
CA VAL A 34 -17.53 7.24 -12.18
C VAL A 34 -18.37 6.84 -13.38
N LEU A 35 -19.54 6.27 -13.11
CA LEU A 35 -20.50 5.87 -14.13
C LEU A 35 -21.01 7.10 -14.89
N ALA A 36 -21.14 6.99 -16.21
CA ALA A 36 -21.54 8.11 -17.06
C ALA A 36 -22.98 8.02 -17.59
N GLU A 37 -23.66 6.89 -17.39
CA GLU A 37 -25.04 6.67 -17.81
C GLU A 37 -25.78 5.80 -16.79
N ASP A 38 -27.10 5.94 -16.71
CA ASP A 38 -27.91 5.09 -15.85
C ASP A 38 -27.90 3.65 -16.39
N VAL A 39 -27.79 2.67 -15.48
CA VAL A 39 -27.88 1.25 -15.82
C VAL A 39 -29.20 0.70 -15.33
N ARG A 40 -29.93 0.04 -16.23
CA ARG A 40 -31.23 -0.58 -15.95
C ARG A 40 -31.13 -2.10 -15.95
N ALA A 41 -31.91 -2.74 -15.09
CA ALA A 41 -32.02 -4.18 -15.08
C ALA A 41 -32.86 -4.68 -16.27
N PRO A 42 -32.32 -5.53 -17.17
CA PRO A 42 -33.10 -6.07 -18.29
C PRO A 42 -34.15 -7.09 -17.83
N ASP A 43 -33.89 -7.74 -16.70
CA ASP A 43 -34.67 -8.82 -16.11
C ASP A 43 -34.83 -8.59 -14.59
N PRO A 44 -35.88 -9.13 -13.96
CA PRO A 44 -36.04 -9.02 -12.51
C PRO A 44 -35.07 -9.94 -11.75
N LEU A 45 -34.80 -9.59 -10.48
CA LEU A 45 -34.07 -10.43 -9.52
C LEU A 45 -34.90 -10.70 -8.26
N PRO A 46 -35.16 -11.97 -7.90
CA PRO A 46 -34.93 -13.16 -8.73
C PRO A 46 -35.85 -13.17 -9.98
N PRO A 47 -35.46 -13.87 -11.06
CA PRO A 47 -36.27 -13.95 -12.29
C PRO A 47 -37.44 -14.93 -12.21
N PHE A 48 -37.50 -15.74 -11.14
CA PHE A 48 -38.55 -16.70 -10.83
C PHE A 48 -38.82 -16.67 -9.31
N ARG A 49 -39.93 -17.27 -8.86
CA ARG A 49 -40.20 -17.43 -7.43
C ARG A 49 -39.15 -18.35 -6.83
N ALA A 50 -38.34 -17.86 -5.90
CA ALA A 50 -37.19 -18.60 -5.39
C ALA A 50 -37.36 -18.91 -3.90
N SER A 51 -36.89 -20.08 -3.47
CA SER A 51 -36.87 -20.42 -2.04
C SER A 51 -35.85 -19.57 -1.29
N VAL A 52 -36.23 -19.09 -0.10
CA VAL A 52 -35.32 -18.43 0.85
C VAL A 52 -34.50 -19.46 1.64
N LYS A 53 -35.01 -20.68 1.80
CA LYS A 53 -34.44 -21.73 2.65
C LYS A 53 -34.26 -23.05 1.91
N ASP A 54 -33.42 -23.91 2.48
CA ASP A 54 -33.47 -25.34 2.20
C ASP A 54 -34.65 -25.95 2.96
N GLY A 55 -35.50 -26.72 2.28
CA GLY A 55 -36.75 -27.20 2.88
C GLY A 55 -37.70 -27.81 1.87
N TYR A 56 -39.00 -27.60 2.10
CA TYR A 56 -40.06 -28.17 1.26
C TYR A 56 -41.04 -27.09 0.84
N ALA A 57 -41.27 -26.98 -0.47
CA ALA A 57 -42.35 -26.19 -1.05
C ALA A 57 -43.67 -26.94 -0.84
N VAL A 58 -44.64 -26.24 -0.24
CA VAL A 58 -45.91 -26.80 0.24
C VAL A 58 -47.10 -25.96 -0.26
N VAL A 59 -48.30 -26.50 -0.10
CA VAL A 59 -49.55 -25.72 -0.07
C VAL A 59 -49.83 -25.37 1.40
N ALA A 60 -49.77 -24.10 1.77
CA ALA A 60 -49.83 -23.59 3.14
C ALA A 60 -51.11 -24.01 3.88
N ALA A 61 -52.21 -24.19 3.13
CA ALA A 61 -53.48 -24.64 3.67
C ALA A 61 -53.40 -26.04 4.33
N ASP A 62 -52.55 -26.94 3.80
CA ASP A 62 -52.43 -28.32 4.26
C ASP A 62 -51.98 -28.41 5.73
N GLY A 63 -51.03 -27.56 6.15
CA GLY A 63 -50.52 -27.50 7.52
C GLY A 63 -49.57 -28.66 7.90
N PRO A 64 -49.43 -28.95 9.22
CA PRO A 64 -48.59 -30.06 9.68
C PRO A 64 -49.16 -31.44 9.29
N GLY A 65 -48.29 -32.35 8.85
CA GLY A 65 -48.69 -33.67 8.37
C GLY A 65 -47.57 -34.42 7.65
N GLU A 66 -47.85 -35.64 7.18
CA GLU A 66 -46.91 -36.42 6.37
C GLU A 66 -47.31 -36.41 4.90
N TYR A 67 -46.38 -36.01 4.03
CA TYR A 67 -46.63 -35.80 2.61
C TYR A 67 -45.63 -36.56 1.74
N PRO A 68 -46.06 -37.06 0.56
CA PRO A 68 -45.14 -37.55 -0.46
C PRO A 68 -44.35 -36.40 -1.08
N VAL A 69 -43.06 -36.62 -1.29
CA VAL A 69 -42.17 -35.68 -1.99
C VAL A 69 -42.21 -36.01 -3.48
N ILE A 70 -42.89 -35.18 -4.27
CA ILE A 70 -43.18 -35.46 -5.69
C ILE A 70 -42.13 -34.93 -6.66
N ALA A 71 -41.27 -34.01 -6.20
CA ALA A 71 -40.17 -33.45 -6.96
C ALA A 71 -39.08 -32.88 -6.06
N GLU A 72 -37.93 -32.58 -6.65
CA GLU A 72 -36.84 -31.85 -6.03
C GLU A 72 -36.44 -30.70 -6.97
N ALA A 73 -36.39 -29.47 -6.47
CA ALA A 73 -36.05 -28.27 -7.24
C ALA A 73 -34.88 -27.52 -6.61
N ARG A 74 -33.69 -27.66 -7.20
CA ARG A 74 -32.46 -27.04 -6.68
C ARG A 74 -32.00 -25.87 -7.54
N ALA A 75 -31.97 -26.04 -8.85
CA ALA A 75 -31.55 -25.02 -9.81
C ALA A 75 -32.01 -25.39 -11.24
N GLY A 76 -31.87 -24.45 -12.17
CA GLY A 76 -32.11 -24.71 -13.59
C GLY A 76 -33.55 -25.21 -13.86
N ASP A 77 -33.67 -26.25 -14.68
CA ASP A 77 -34.95 -26.82 -15.11
C ASP A 77 -35.55 -27.84 -14.13
N ASP A 78 -35.03 -27.93 -12.90
CA ASP A 78 -35.55 -28.87 -11.91
C ASP A 78 -37.05 -28.63 -11.63
N ALA A 79 -37.80 -29.73 -11.54
CA ALA A 79 -39.26 -29.73 -11.34
C ALA A 79 -40.08 -28.98 -12.42
N LEU A 80 -39.48 -28.68 -13.58
CA LEU A 80 -40.20 -28.06 -14.69
C LEU A 80 -41.37 -28.95 -15.14
N GLY A 81 -42.57 -28.37 -15.19
CA GLY A 81 -43.80 -29.09 -15.55
C GLY A 81 -44.41 -29.92 -14.42
N VAL A 82 -43.83 -29.91 -13.21
CA VAL A 82 -44.42 -30.52 -12.01
C VAL A 82 -45.26 -29.48 -11.27
N VAL A 83 -46.47 -29.87 -10.88
CA VAL A 83 -47.37 -29.05 -10.06
C VAL A 83 -47.52 -29.68 -8.68
N VAL A 84 -47.15 -28.94 -7.63
CA VAL A 84 -47.43 -29.29 -6.24
C VAL A 84 -48.91 -29.07 -5.97
N THR A 85 -49.63 -30.16 -5.71
CA THR A 85 -51.06 -30.16 -5.40
C THR A 85 -51.29 -30.33 -3.90
N PRO A 86 -52.48 -29.96 -3.35
CA PRO A 86 -52.82 -30.23 -1.96
C PRO A 86 -52.56 -31.68 -1.57
N GLY A 87 -51.89 -31.91 -0.45
CA GLY A 87 -51.46 -33.22 0.02
C GLY A 87 -50.13 -33.72 -0.57
N THR A 88 -49.36 -32.88 -1.27
CA THR A 88 -48.03 -33.21 -1.82
C THR A 88 -47.03 -32.09 -1.55
N VAL A 89 -45.73 -32.39 -1.58
CA VAL A 89 -44.67 -31.39 -1.40
C VAL A 89 -43.52 -31.60 -2.38
N ALA A 90 -42.70 -30.59 -2.59
CA ALA A 90 -41.44 -30.70 -3.34
C ALA A 90 -40.26 -30.26 -2.47
N TYR A 91 -39.16 -31.00 -2.50
CA TYR A 91 -37.93 -30.56 -1.84
C TYR A 91 -37.33 -29.37 -2.60
N VAL A 92 -36.93 -28.33 -1.90
CA VAL A 92 -36.29 -27.13 -2.49
C VAL A 92 -35.04 -26.77 -1.73
N THR A 93 -34.05 -26.23 -2.43
CA THR A 93 -32.89 -25.58 -1.81
C THR A 93 -32.99 -24.07 -1.93
N THR A 94 -32.21 -23.36 -1.12
CA THR A 94 -32.07 -21.90 -1.16
C THR A 94 -31.70 -21.45 -2.56
N GLY A 95 -32.49 -20.54 -3.14
CA GLY A 95 -32.36 -20.08 -4.52
C GLY A 95 -32.99 -20.99 -5.59
N GLY A 96 -33.48 -22.18 -5.21
CA GLY A 96 -34.19 -23.09 -6.11
C GLY A 96 -35.56 -22.56 -6.53
N PRO A 97 -36.01 -22.87 -7.76
CA PRO A 97 -37.31 -22.42 -8.24
C PRO A 97 -38.45 -23.10 -7.47
N ILE A 98 -39.45 -22.32 -7.05
CA ILE A 98 -40.65 -22.85 -6.42
C ILE A 98 -41.54 -23.48 -7.51
N PRO A 99 -41.84 -24.80 -7.43
CA PRO A 99 -42.72 -25.44 -8.40
C PRO A 99 -44.13 -24.83 -8.42
N ASP A 100 -44.81 -24.93 -9.56
CA ASP A 100 -46.18 -24.44 -9.70
C ASP A 100 -47.11 -25.11 -8.68
N GLY A 101 -48.09 -24.37 -8.18
CA GLY A 101 -49.05 -24.84 -7.17
C GLY A 101 -48.56 -24.74 -5.72
N ALA A 102 -47.25 -24.70 -5.46
CA ALA A 102 -46.74 -24.40 -4.11
C ALA A 102 -46.81 -22.90 -3.80
N ASP A 103 -47.21 -22.56 -2.58
CA ASP A 103 -47.47 -21.18 -2.14
C ASP A 103 -46.68 -20.78 -0.88
N ALA A 104 -45.97 -21.71 -0.23
CA ALA A 104 -45.05 -21.44 0.87
C ALA A 104 -43.88 -22.45 0.89
N VAL A 105 -42.82 -22.13 1.64
CA VAL A 105 -41.72 -23.04 1.96
C VAL A 105 -41.65 -23.25 3.47
N VAL A 106 -41.46 -24.51 3.90
CA VAL A 106 -41.11 -24.85 5.28
C VAL A 106 -39.64 -25.28 5.31
N GLN A 107 -38.83 -24.58 6.12
CA GLN A 107 -37.40 -24.89 6.26
C GLN A 107 -37.18 -26.31 6.79
N VAL A 108 -36.07 -26.94 6.40
CA VAL A 108 -35.78 -28.35 6.71
C VAL A 108 -35.76 -28.63 8.21
N GLU A 109 -35.37 -27.66 9.04
CA GLU A 109 -35.34 -27.76 10.51
C GLU A 109 -36.72 -27.97 11.12
N ASP A 110 -37.78 -27.54 10.44
CA ASP A 110 -39.18 -27.72 10.87
C ASP A 110 -39.84 -28.94 10.18
N THR A 111 -39.02 -29.89 9.73
CA THR A 111 -39.45 -31.14 9.10
C THR A 111 -38.72 -32.35 9.66
N GLU A 112 -39.33 -33.53 9.55
CA GLU A 112 -38.72 -34.81 9.91
C GLU A 112 -38.73 -35.75 8.70
N GLN A 113 -37.60 -36.40 8.43
CA GLN A 113 -37.57 -37.49 7.45
C GLN A 113 -38.36 -38.68 7.97
N VAL A 114 -39.28 -39.18 7.15
CA VAL A 114 -40.05 -40.40 7.43
C VAL A 114 -39.58 -41.53 6.53
N ALA A 115 -39.83 -42.77 6.94
CA ALA A 115 -39.55 -43.93 6.10
C ALA A 115 -40.26 -43.79 4.75
N ALA A 116 -39.56 -44.17 3.67
CA ALA A 116 -40.16 -44.22 2.35
C ALA A 116 -41.40 -45.12 2.35
N ALA A 117 -42.38 -44.81 1.51
CA ALA A 117 -43.55 -45.66 1.35
C ALA A 117 -43.11 -47.05 0.81
N PRO A 118 -43.96 -48.09 0.94
CA PRO A 118 -43.65 -49.44 0.44
C PRO A 118 -43.33 -49.50 -1.06
N ASP A 119 -43.74 -48.49 -1.84
CA ASP A 119 -43.45 -48.34 -3.27
C ASP A 119 -42.12 -47.61 -3.56
N GLY A 120 -41.37 -47.22 -2.53
CA GLY A 120 -40.10 -46.50 -2.62
C GLY A 120 -40.22 -44.98 -2.72
N SER A 121 -41.43 -44.41 -2.71
CA SER A 121 -41.61 -42.96 -2.77
C SER A 121 -41.14 -42.27 -1.48
N LYS A 122 -40.41 -41.15 -1.64
CA LYS A 122 -39.91 -40.33 -0.53
C LYS A 122 -41.08 -39.64 0.18
N ARG A 123 -41.00 -39.55 1.51
CA ARG A 123 -41.98 -38.86 2.35
C ARG A 123 -41.28 -37.96 3.35
N VAL A 124 -41.97 -36.89 3.75
CA VAL A 124 -41.53 -35.97 4.80
C VAL A 124 -42.69 -35.64 5.72
N ARG A 125 -42.40 -35.43 7.02
CA ARG A 125 -43.32 -34.85 7.97
C ARG A 125 -43.04 -33.36 8.11
N ILE A 126 -44.06 -32.53 7.87
CA ILE A 126 -44.06 -31.10 8.13
C ILE A 126 -44.58 -30.88 9.55
N SER A 127 -43.79 -30.21 10.40
CA SER A 127 -44.10 -30.08 11.83
C SER A 127 -44.87 -28.80 12.19
N VAL A 128 -44.83 -27.79 11.32
CA VAL A 128 -45.37 -26.45 11.59
C VAL A 128 -46.33 -25.99 10.50
N ARG A 129 -47.24 -25.06 10.86
CA ARG A 129 -48.07 -24.34 9.88
C ARG A 129 -47.37 -23.02 9.55
N VAL A 130 -47.29 -22.71 8.26
CA VAL A 130 -46.75 -21.43 7.74
C VAL A 130 -47.81 -20.69 6.94
N PRO A 131 -47.77 -19.34 6.88
CA PRO A 131 -48.68 -18.56 6.03
C PRO A 131 -48.29 -18.66 4.55
N GLU A 132 -49.23 -18.32 3.66
CA GLU A 132 -48.97 -18.13 2.23
C GLU A 132 -47.84 -17.12 2.01
N GLY A 133 -46.95 -17.41 1.07
CA GLY A 133 -45.77 -16.60 0.73
C GLY A 133 -44.57 -16.76 1.66
N HIS A 134 -44.68 -17.58 2.73
CA HIS A 134 -43.58 -17.77 3.67
C HIS A 134 -42.34 -18.36 3.00
N ASP A 135 -41.17 -17.77 3.27
CA ASP A 135 -39.87 -18.17 2.73
C ASP A 135 -39.80 -18.29 1.20
N ILE A 136 -40.63 -17.50 0.49
CA ILE A 136 -40.58 -17.35 -0.97
C ILE A 136 -40.18 -15.92 -1.33
N ARG A 137 -39.09 -15.78 -2.09
CA ARG A 137 -38.78 -14.53 -2.80
C ARG A 137 -39.63 -14.46 -4.06
N SER A 138 -40.50 -13.47 -4.14
CA SER A 138 -41.29 -13.19 -5.34
C SER A 138 -40.39 -12.69 -6.48
N VAL A 139 -40.87 -12.82 -7.72
CA VAL A 139 -40.15 -12.32 -8.90
C VAL A 139 -39.90 -10.82 -8.74
N GLY A 140 -38.65 -10.41 -8.88
CA GLY A 140 -38.24 -9.01 -8.83
C GLY A 140 -38.27 -8.36 -7.45
N CYS A 141 -38.38 -9.13 -6.35
CA CYS A 141 -38.41 -8.54 -5.01
C CYS A 141 -37.13 -7.80 -4.62
N ASP A 142 -35.98 -8.16 -5.20
CA ASP A 142 -34.71 -7.45 -4.97
C ASP A 142 -34.46 -6.37 -6.03
N ILE A 143 -34.73 -6.70 -7.31
CA ILE A 143 -34.59 -5.78 -8.43
C ILE A 143 -35.77 -6.00 -9.38
N GLU A 144 -36.59 -4.98 -9.60
CA GLU A 144 -37.64 -5.03 -10.61
C GLU A 144 -37.04 -4.88 -12.02
N LYS A 145 -37.72 -5.46 -13.02
CA LYS A 145 -37.39 -5.21 -14.41
C LYS A 145 -37.43 -3.71 -14.73
N ASP A 146 -36.48 -3.24 -15.53
CA ASP A 146 -36.29 -1.84 -15.95
C ASP A 146 -35.91 -0.85 -14.83
N TYR A 147 -35.73 -1.33 -13.59
CA TYR A 147 -35.26 -0.54 -12.46
C TYR A 147 -33.84 -0.01 -12.71
N ILE A 148 -33.59 1.25 -12.33
CA ILE A 148 -32.26 1.87 -12.42
C ILE A 148 -31.42 1.38 -11.25
N VAL A 149 -30.56 0.38 -11.50
CA VAL A 149 -29.71 -0.23 -10.47
C VAL A 149 -28.51 0.64 -10.09
N LEU A 150 -28.04 1.47 -11.02
CA LEU A 150 -26.98 2.46 -10.81
C LEU A 150 -27.25 3.73 -11.62
N LYS A 151 -26.94 4.89 -11.05
CA LYS A 151 -27.16 6.20 -11.66
C LYS A 151 -25.86 6.81 -12.21
N SER A 152 -25.98 7.57 -13.28
CA SER A 152 -24.89 8.40 -13.78
C SER A 152 -24.36 9.32 -12.66
N GLY A 153 -23.03 9.39 -12.51
CA GLY A 153 -22.35 10.14 -11.46
C GLY A 153 -22.01 9.32 -10.21
N GLU A 154 -22.46 8.06 -10.11
CA GLU A 154 -22.08 7.16 -9.01
C GLU A 154 -20.65 6.60 -9.17
N ASN A 155 -19.95 6.46 -8.06
CA ASN A 155 -18.65 5.80 -8.01
C ASN A 155 -18.83 4.29 -8.05
N ILE A 156 -18.13 3.61 -8.95
CA ILE A 156 -18.23 2.16 -9.11
C ILE A 156 -17.29 1.49 -8.10
N GLY A 157 -17.84 0.97 -7.00
CA GLY A 157 -17.14 0.13 -6.03
C GLY A 157 -17.40 -1.36 -6.23
N PRO A 158 -16.96 -2.24 -5.31
CA PRO A 158 -17.16 -3.68 -5.43
C PRO A 158 -18.63 -4.11 -5.48
N ALA A 159 -19.51 -3.43 -4.73
CA ALA A 159 -20.94 -3.71 -4.72
C ALA A 159 -21.57 -3.33 -6.06
N GLU A 160 -21.20 -2.18 -6.62
CA GLU A 160 -21.67 -1.69 -7.90
C GLU A 160 -21.20 -2.61 -9.04
N ILE A 161 -19.96 -3.13 -8.99
CA ILE A 161 -19.49 -4.17 -9.93
C ILE A 161 -20.36 -5.43 -9.84
N GLY A 162 -20.71 -5.87 -8.63
CA GLY A 162 -21.61 -7.00 -8.42
C GLY A 162 -22.99 -6.76 -9.03
N LEU A 163 -23.57 -5.57 -8.84
CA LEU A 163 -24.85 -5.19 -9.43
C LEU A 163 -24.79 -5.16 -10.95
N LEU A 164 -23.75 -4.56 -11.55
CA LEU A 164 -23.54 -4.55 -13.00
C LEU A 164 -23.49 -5.97 -13.57
N ALA A 165 -22.73 -6.87 -12.93
CA ALA A 165 -22.67 -8.28 -13.31
C ALA A 165 -24.03 -8.97 -13.19
N THR A 166 -24.76 -8.68 -12.10
CA THR A 166 -26.09 -9.25 -11.82
C THR A 166 -27.10 -8.92 -12.93
N VAL A 167 -27.02 -7.71 -13.50
CA VAL A 167 -27.88 -7.30 -14.62
C VAL A 167 -27.27 -7.58 -16.00
N GLY A 168 -26.22 -8.40 -16.07
CA GLY A 168 -25.59 -8.83 -17.34
C GLY A 168 -24.73 -7.78 -18.04
N VAL A 169 -24.36 -6.69 -17.36
CA VAL A 169 -23.54 -5.61 -17.93
C VAL A 169 -22.06 -5.92 -17.76
N THR A 170 -21.39 -6.21 -18.88
CA THR A 170 -19.95 -6.54 -18.94
C THR A 170 -19.07 -5.39 -19.43
N THR A 171 -19.68 -4.32 -19.93
CA THR A 171 -19.02 -3.10 -20.39
C THR A 171 -19.86 -1.90 -19.96
N VAL A 172 -19.23 -0.89 -19.36
CA VAL A 172 -19.92 0.31 -18.87
C VAL A 172 -19.32 1.57 -19.44
N LYS A 173 -20.16 2.58 -19.68
CA LYS A 173 -19.69 3.91 -20.02
C LYS A 173 -19.30 4.66 -18.75
N ALA A 174 -18.02 5.01 -18.63
CA ALA A 174 -17.49 5.67 -17.44
C ALA A 174 -16.52 6.81 -17.79
N TYR A 175 -16.35 7.73 -16.85
CA TYR A 175 -15.35 8.79 -16.96
C TYR A 175 -13.96 8.23 -16.63
N ARG A 176 -13.03 8.37 -17.59
CA ARG A 176 -11.63 7.95 -17.39
C ARG A 176 -10.94 8.84 -16.35
N ARG A 177 -9.89 8.30 -15.74
CA ARG A 177 -8.95 9.09 -14.93
C ARG A 177 -8.09 9.99 -15.82
N PRO A 178 -7.69 11.19 -15.36
CA PRO A 178 -6.78 12.03 -16.10
C PRO A 178 -5.36 11.44 -16.15
N THR A 179 -4.63 11.75 -17.21
CA THR A 179 -3.19 11.56 -17.30
C THR A 179 -2.49 12.78 -16.69
N ILE A 180 -1.54 12.56 -15.79
CA ILE A 180 -0.83 13.61 -15.06
C ILE A 180 0.66 13.58 -15.42
N ALA A 181 1.16 14.64 -16.04
CA ALA A 181 2.59 14.83 -16.27
C ALA A 181 3.24 15.61 -15.12
N VAL A 182 4.43 15.20 -14.69
CA VAL A 182 5.12 15.79 -13.53
C VAL A 182 6.58 16.08 -13.87
N PHE A 183 7.04 17.30 -13.58
CA PHE A 183 8.48 17.63 -13.51
C PHE A 183 8.79 18.59 -12.36
N SER A 184 10.05 18.62 -11.94
CA SER A 184 10.56 19.63 -11.00
C SER A 184 11.49 20.60 -11.73
N THR A 185 11.71 21.79 -11.16
CA THR A 185 12.71 22.77 -11.63
C THR A 185 13.51 23.31 -10.46
N GLY A 186 14.79 23.52 -10.68
CA GLY A 186 15.73 24.05 -9.69
C GLY A 186 17.15 23.58 -9.99
N ASP A 187 18.08 24.51 -10.20
CA ASP A 187 19.50 24.21 -10.43
C ASP A 187 20.16 23.54 -9.19
N GLU A 188 19.54 23.65 -8.01
CA GLU A 188 19.95 22.93 -6.80
C GLU A 188 19.57 21.45 -6.80
N LEU A 189 18.65 21.02 -7.66
CA LEU A 189 18.05 19.70 -7.60
C LEU A 189 18.96 18.63 -8.24
N VAL A 190 19.08 17.50 -7.53
CA VAL A 190 19.68 16.27 -8.06
C VAL A 190 18.73 15.09 -7.91
N GLN A 191 18.99 14.02 -8.67
CA GLN A 191 18.18 12.80 -8.61
C GLN A 191 18.17 12.18 -7.21
N PRO A 192 17.06 11.55 -6.76
CA PRO A 192 16.98 10.90 -5.44
C PRO A 192 18.08 9.86 -5.18
N ALA A 193 18.51 9.15 -6.23
CA ALA A 193 19.57 8.14 -6.14
C ALA A 193 20.98 8.72 -5.95
N THR A 194 21.15 10.04 -6.01
CA THR A 194 22.46 10.70 -5.84
C THR A 194 23.04 10.39 -4.46
N ALA A 195 24.18 9.68 -4.42
CA ALA A 195 24.76 9.18 -3.18
C ALA A 195 25.31 10.30 -2.27
N THR A 196 26.06 11.26 -2.84
CA THR A 196 26.68 12.37 -2.11
C THR A 196 26.27 13.70 -2.73
N LEU A 197 25.87 14.65 -1.89
CA LEU A 197 25.47 15.99 -2.33
C LEU A 197 26.70 16.91 -2.36
N ASN A 198 26.83 17.69 -3.44
CA ASN A 198 27.78 18.79 -3.47
C ASN A 198 27.18 20.03 -2.79
N ARG A 199 28.02 21.06 -2.63
CA ARG A 199 27.58 22.36 -2.10
C ARG A 199 26.39 22.89 -2.91
N GLY A 200 25.34 23.30 -2.21
CA GLY A 200 24.15 23.89 -2.82
C GLY A 200 23.23 22.89 -3.51
N GLN A 201 23.41 21.58 -3.31
CA GLN A 201 22.53 20.57 -3.89
C GLN A 201 21.58 19.97 -2.85
N ILE A 202 20.36 19.66 -3.29
CA ILE A 202 19.36 18.88 -2.55
C ILE A 202 18.71 17.87 -3.49
N ARG A 203 18.19 16.77 -2.94
CA ARG A 203 17.51 15.74 -3.74
C ARG A 203 16.09 16.18 -4.08
N ASP A 204 15.66 15.90 -5.30
CA ASP A 204 14.30 16.16 -5.77
C ASP A 204 13.30 15.22 -5.08
N SER A 205 12.70 15.70 -3.99
CA SER A 205 11.68 14.96 -3.24
C SER A 205 10.26 15.22 -3.73
N ASN A 206 10.00 16.40 -4.29
CA ASN A 206 8.66 16.80 -4.69
C ASN A 206 8.15 15.98 -5.87
N ARG A 207 8.97 15.74 -6.89
CA ARG A 207 8.54 14.95 -8.05
C ARG A 207 8.14 13.54 -7.66
N ALA A 208 8.99 12.85 -6.88
CA ALA A 208 8.67 11.52 -6.36
C ALA A 208 7.38 11.53 -5.51
N MET A 209 7.22 12.54 -4.67
CA MET A 209 6.03 12.72 -3.82
C MET A 209 4.75 12.96 -4.63
N LEU A 210 4.82 13.79 -5.69
CA LEU A 210 3.68 14.11 -6.56
C LEU A 210 3.30 12.93 -7.46
N LEU A 211 4.28 12.21 -8.00
CA LEU A 211 4.03 10.97 -8.75
C LEU A 211 3.30 9.96 -7.86
N ALA A 212 3.79 9.74 -6.62
CA ALA A 212 3.12 8.86 -5.66
C ALA A 212 1.70 9.33 -5.32
N ALA A 213 1.50 10.63 -5.09
CA ALA A 213 0.19 11.19 -4.76
C ALA A 213 -0.80 11.07 -5.95
N ALA A 214 -0.34 11.25 -7.18
CA ALA A 214 -1.15 11.05 -8.39
C ALA A 214 -1.52 9.57 -8.60
N ILE A 215 -0.58 8.64 -8.35
CA ILE A 215 -0.84 7.19 -8.37
C ILE A 215 -1.89 6.80 -7.32
N GLN A 216 -1.83 7.38 -6.12
CA GLN A 216 -2.86 7.17 -5.08
C GLN A 216 -4.26 7.64 -5.53
N GLN A 217 -4.34 8.66 -6.38
CA GLN A 217 -5.59 9.07 -7.03
C GLN A 217 -5.96 8.22 -8.26
N LYS A 218 -5.26 7.08 -8.46
CA LYS A 218 -5.45 6.12 -9.56
C LYS A 218 -5.26 6.75 -10.96
N CYS A 219 -4.48 7.81 -11.05
CA CYS A 219 -4.20 8.49 -12.32
C CYS A 219 -3.02 7.84 -13.05
N LYS A 220 -3.04 7.89 -14.39
CA LYS A 220 -1.86 7.56 -15.19
C LYS A 220 -0.84 8.69 -15.02
N VAL A 221 0.42 8.35 -14.77
CA VAL A 221 1.48 9.34 -14.55
C VAL A 221 2.54 9.32 -15.65
N VAL A 222 3.07 10.50 -15.97
CA VAL A 222 4.20 10.70 -16.89
C VAL A 222 5.28 11.48 -16.14
N ASP A 223 6.41 10.83 -15.86
CA ASP A 223 7.56 11.46 -15.21
C ASP A 223 8.45 12.11 -16.27
N LEU A 224 8.57 13.43 -16.21
CA LEU A 224 9.38 14.23 -17.14
C LEU A 224 10.70 14.69 -16.51
N GLY A 225 11.02 14.26 -15.29
CA GLY A 225 12.32 14.52 -14.67
C GLY A 225 12.50 15.93 -14.11
N ILE A 226 13.74 16.43 -14.20
CA ILE A 226 14.15 17.72 -13.64
C ILE A 226 14.50 18.66 -14.80
N ALA A 227 13.76 19.75 -14.92
CA ALA A 227 14.06 20.85 -15.82
C ALA A 227 15.15 21.74 -15.22
N LYS A 228 15.97 22.35 -16.09
CA LYS A 228 16.92 23.40 -15.70
C LYS A 228 16.16 24.71 -15.49
N ASP A 229 16.73 25.63 -14.71
CA ASP A 229 16.16 26.98 -14.52
C ASP A 229 16.42 27.91 -15.72
N THR A 230 16.04 27.45 -16.92
CA THR A 230 16.09 28.21 -18.17
C THR A 230 14.73 28.15 -18.87
N GLU A 231 14.36 29.23 -19.55
CA GLU A 231 13.07 29.31 -20.26
C GLU A 231 12.95 28.19 -21.30
N GLU A 232 14.01 27.94 -22.07
CA GLU A 232 14.07 26.88 -23.08
C GLU A 232 13.78 25.50 -22.47
N SER A 233 14.43 25.16 -21.36
CA SER A 233 14.22 23.86 -20.71
C SER A 233 12.79 23.71 -20.17
N LEU A 234 12.22 24.77 -19.58
CA LEU A 234 10.87 24.73 -19.03
C LEU A 234 9.81 24.59 -20.13
N MET A 235 9.93 25.36 -21.21
CA MET A 235 9.04 25.28 -22.36
C MET A 235 9.11 23.89 -23.01
N GLU A 236 10.31 23.32 -23.15
CA GLU A 236 10.47 21.95 -23.68
C GLU A 236 9.76 20.90 -22.82
N HIS A 237 9.83 21.01 -21.49
CA HIS A 237 9.14 20.08 -20.58
C HIS A 237 7.62 20.27 -20.62
N MET A 238 7.12 21.50 -20.71
CA MET A 238 5.69 21.77 -20.87
C MET A 238 5.16 21.23 -22.21
N ASP A 239 5.91 21.41 -23.29
CA ASP A 239 5.58 20.82 -24.60
C ASP A 239 5.63 19.29 -24.58
N ALA A 240 6.63 18.70 -23.90
CA ALA A 240 6.71 17.25 -23.71
C ALA A 240 5.49 16.71 -22.94
N ALA A 241 5.04 17.45 -21.91
CA ALA A 241 3.83 17.12 -21.17
C ALA A 241 2.58 17.12 -22.06
N LEU A 242 2.41 18.17 -22.88
CA LEU A 242 1.30 18.24 -23.85
C LEU A 242 1.36 17.12 -24.90
N ARG A 243 2.57 16.80 -25.41
CA ARG A 243 2.77 15.68 -26.35
C ARG A 243 2.44 14.32 -25.74
N SER A 244 2.53 14.17 -24.43
CA SER A 244 2.22 12.93 -23.70
C SER A 244 0.72 12.70 -23.45
N ASP A 245 -0.14 13.55 -24.03
CA ASP A 245 -1.59 13.55 -23.83
C ASP A 245 -1.99 13.77 -22.36
N ALA A 246 -1.19 14.52 -21.60
CA ALA A 246 -1.52 14.91 -20.24
C ALA A 246 -2.77 15.79 -20.19
N ASP A 247 -3.68 15.52 -19.25
CA ASP A 247 -4.81 16.39 -18.94
C ASP A 247 -4.44 17.40 -17.84
N ILE A 248 -3.50 17.02 -16.98
CA ILE A 248 -2.98 17.84 -15.88
C ILE A 248 -1.45 17.82 -15.92
N ILE A 249 -0.84 19.00 -15.75
CA ILE A 249 0.61 19.19 -15.71
C ILE A 249 0.96 19.75 -14.34
N LEU A 250 1.85 19.06 -13.62
CA LEU A 250 2.33 19.47 -12.31
C LEU A 250 3.79 19.84 -12.41
N THR A 251 4.11 21.07 -12.03
CA THR A 251 5.49 21.55 -11.89
C THR A 251 5.74 21.86 -10.43
N SER A 252 6.96 21.65 -9.93
CA SER A 252 7.33 22.06 -8.57
C SER A 252 8.65 22.85 -8.57
N GLY A 253 8.67 23.97 -7.85
CA GLY A 253 9.79 24.94 -7.91
C GLY A 253 9.52 26.05 -8.93
N GLY A 254 10.40 27.06 -9.00
CA GLY A 254 10.35 28.08 -10.05
C GLY A 254 9.13 29.03 -10.06
N VAL A 255 8.35 29.10 -8.98
CA VAL A 255 7.08 29.86 -8.88
C VAL A 255 7.07 30.95 -7.78
N SER A 256 8.22 31.29 -7.19
CA SER A 256 8.31 32.27 -6.10
C SER A 256 8.45 33.72 -6.63
N MET A 257 9.37 34.52 -6.08
CA MET A 257 9.71 35.90 -6.46
C MET A 257 11.18 36.06 -6.90
N GLY A 258 11.91 34.97 -7.12
CA GLY A 258 13.28 34.96 -7.59
C GLY A 258 13.39 35.41 -9.04
N ASP A 259 14.56 35.92 -9.41
CA ASP A 259 14.93 36.33 -10.76
C ASP A 259 14.91 35.16 -11.77
N ARG A 260 15.08 33.92 -11.30
CA ARG A 260 14.99 32.68 -12.09
C ARG A 260 13.67 31.91 -11.93
N ASP A 261 12.64 32.50 -11.33
CA ASP A 261 11.32 31.87 -11.24
C ASP A 261 10.56 31.98 -12.58
N LEU A 262 10.99 31.16 -13.55
CA LEU A 262 10.56 31.22 -14.95
C LEU A 262 9.28 30.44 -15.24
N VAL A 263 8.71 29.70 -14.28
CA VAL A 263 7.50 28.90 -14.52
C VAL A 263 6.30 29.79 -14.86
N LYS A 264 6.09 30.90 -14.12
CA LYS A 264 4.99 31.84 -14.39
C LYS A 264 5.04 32.45 -15.79
N PRO A 265 6.16 33.07 -16.24
CA PRO A 265 6.21 33.61 -17.59
C PRO A 265 6.09 32.52 -18.67
N CYS A 266 6.60 31.31 -18.46
CA CYS A 266 6.38 30.19 -19.39
C CYS A 266 4.88 29.83 -19.49
N LEU A 267 4.18 29.68 -18.37
CA LEU A 267 2.74 29.41 -18.36
C LEU A 267 1.94 30.53 -19.04
N ALA A 268 2.30 31.80 -18.83
CA ALA A 268 1.67 32.94 -19.49
C ALA A 268 1.88 32.95 -21.02
N LYS A 269 3.01 32.43 -21.51
CA LYS A 269 3.29 32.28 -22.94
C LYS A 269 2.49 31.14 -23.58
N MET A 270 2.20 30.08 -22.82
CA MET A 270 1.52 28.88 -23.33
C MET A 270 0.00 28.87 -23.12
N GLY A 271 -0.54 29.84 -22.37
CA GLY A 271 -1.98 29.93 -22.16
C GLY A 271 -2.40 30.98 -21.14
N LYS A 272 -3.50 30.70 -20.45
CA LYS A 272 -4.19 31.64 -19.57
C LYS A 272 -3.90 31.33 -18.11
N ILE A 273 -3.21 32.23 -17.43
CA ILE A 273 -3.08 32.20 -15.97
C ILE A 273 -4.38 32.69 -15.33
N HIS A 274 -4.89 31.93 -14.37
CA HIS A 274 -6.06 32.32 -13.56
C HIS A 274 -5.63 33.01 -12.27
N PHE A 275 -4.57 32.52 -11.62
CA PHE A 275 -3.97 33.17 -10.46
C PHE A 275 -2.52 32.69 -10.21
N GLU A 276 -1.79 33.47 -9.42
CA GLU A 276 -0.37 33.19 -9.07
C GLU A 276 -0.09 33.22 -7.56
N LYS A 277 -1.07 33.69 -6.76
CA LYS A 277 -0.92 33.89 -5.32
C LYS A 277 -2.23 33.64 -4.58
N ILE A 278 -2.16 32.80 -3.55
CA ILE A 278 -3.28 32.47 -2.67
C ILE A 278 -2.98 32.90 -1.23
N ARG A 279 -4.01 33.37 -0.52
CA ARG A 279 -3.95 33.79 0.88
C ARG A 279 -4.03 32.58 1.83
N MET A 280 -3.01 31.73 1.76
CA MET A 280 -2.93 30.51 2.57
C MET A 280 -1.54 30.26 3.14
N LYS A 281 -1.48 29.43 4.18
CA LYS A 281 -0.25 28.92 4.78
C LYS A 281 -0.37 27.41 5.04
N PRO A 282 0.61 26.60 4.64
CA PRO A 282 1.62 26.86 3.62
C PRO A 282 0.97 26.99 2.22
N GLY A 283 1.70 27.40 1.17
CA GLY A 283 1.17 27.35 -0.21
C GLY A 283 0.97 28.66 -0.97
N LYS A 284 1.36 29.82 -0.39
CA LYS A 284 1.17 31.16 -1.00
C LYS A 284 1.46 31.26 -2.51
N PRO A 285 2.57 30.73 -3.08
CA PRO A 285 2.93 30.97 -4.48
C PRO A 285 2.31 29.97 -5.48
N LEU A 286 1.25 29.25 -5.10
CA LEU A 286 0.55 28.38 -6.06
C LEU A 286 0.10 29.19 -7.29
N THR A 287 0.49 28.71 -8.46
CA THR A 287 0.08 29.26 -9.76
C THR A 287 -0.79 28.25 -10.48
N PHE A 288 -1.86 28.71 -11.12
CA PHE A 288 -2.77 27.88 -11.90
C PHE A 288 -3.06 28.51 -13.27
N ALA A 289 -2.97 27.70 -14.32
CA ALA A 289 -3.20 28.11 -15.69
C ALA A 289 -3.87 26.99 -16.51
N GLU A 290 -4.53 27.39 -17.59
CA GLU A 290 -4.89 26.50 -18.70
C GLU A 290 -3.88 26.73 -19.83
N ILE A 291 -3.19 25.69 -20.28
CA ILE A 291 -2.26 25.78 -21.41
C ILE A 291 -2.72 24.89 -22.56
N THR A 292 -2.47 25.31 -23.80
CA THR A 292 -2.96 24.62 -24.99
C THR A 292 -1.80 24.24 -25.90
N SER A 293 -1.87 23.08 -26.55
CA SER A 293 -0.89 22.72 -27.56
C SER A 293 -1.01 23.62 -28.79
N ASN A 294 0.10 24.21 -29.22
CA ASN A 294 0.20 24.99 -30.46
C ASN A 294 0.50 24.11 -31.69
N ASP A 295 0.45 22.78 -31.57
CA ASP A 295 0.73 21.85 -32.67
C ASP A 295 -0.47 21.81 -33.65
N PRO A 296 -0.35 22.38 -34.87
CA PRO A 296 -1.46 22.41 -35.83
C PRO A 296 -1.80 21.02 -36.40
N THR A 297 -0.96 20.00 -36.14
CA THR A 297 -1.15 18.63 -36.64
C THR A 297 -1.98 17.75 -35.70
N LYS A 298 -2.29 18.23 -34.48
CA LYS A 298 -3.10 17.52 -33.49
C LYS A 298 -4.33 18.35 -33.10
N PRO A 299 -5.43 17.70 -32.71
CA PRO A 299 -6.57 18.44 -32.15
C PRO A 299 -6.10 19.26 -30.94
N SER A 300 -6.50 20.53 -30.91
CA SER A 300 -6.20 21.46 -29.82
C SER A 300 -6.69 20.88 -28.49
N LYS A 301 -5.75 20.43 -27.65
CA LYS A 301 -6.02 19.94 -26.29
C LYS A 301 -5.54 20.95 -25.27
N THR A 302 -6.43 21.32 -24.36
CA THR A 302 -6.12 22.15 -23.19
C THR A 302 -5.73 21.24 -22.02
N ALA A 303 -4.65 21.57 -21.34
CA ALA A 303 -4.21 20.92 -20.10
C ALA A 303 -4.25 21.91 -18.93
N LEU A 304 -4.61 21.40 -17.76
CA LEU A 304 -4.59 22.15 -16.51
C LEU A 304 -3.18 22.16 -15.95
N ALA A 305 -2.54 23.32 -15.86
CA ALA A 305 -1.17 23.45 -15.38
C ALA A 305 -1.13 24.04 -13.96
N PHE A 306 -0.51 23.31 -13.04
CA PHE A 306 -0.29 23.73 -11.66
C PHE A 306 1.21 23.98 -11.41
N GLY A 307 1.53 25.25 -11.17
CA GLY A 307 2.82 25.69 -10.66
C GLY A 307 2.86 25.54 -9.14
N LEU A 308 3.26 24.37 -8.65
CA LEU A 308 3.29 24.06 -7.22
C LEU A 308 4.52 24.69 -6.53
N PRO A 309 4.39 25.16 -5.28
CA PRO A 309 5.51 25.72 -4.54
C PRO A 309 6.66 24.73 -4.34
N GLY A 310 7.92 25.18 -4.44
CA GLY A 310 9.09 24.31 -4.25
C GLY A 310 9.27 23.73 -2.83
N ASN A 311 8.73 24.40 -1.81
CA ASN A 311 8.76 23.89 -0.43
C ASN A 311 7.88 22.62 -0.30
N PRO A 312 8.42 21.46 0.16
CA PRO A 312 7.71 20.18 0.07
C PRO A 312 6.33 20.13 0.72
N VAL A 313 6.17 20.71 1.91
CA VAL A 313 4.84 20.73 2.58
C VAL A 313 3.87 21.62 1.79
N SER A 314 4.34 22.75 1.27
CA SER A 314 3.50 23.63 0.45
C SER A 314 3.03 22.92 -0.81
N CYS A 315 3.94 22.20 -1.48
CA CYS A 315 3.66 21.38 -2.64
C CYS A 315 2.53 20.38 -2.34
N MET A 316 2.68 19.57 -1.29
CA MET A 316 1.71 18.53 -0.94
C MET A 316 0.36 19.09 -0.46
N VAL A 317 0.37 20.18 0.30
CA VAL A 317 -0.88 20.85 0.73
C VAL A 317 -1.62 21.41 -0.49
N CYS A 318 -0.93 22.07 -1.42
CA CYS A 318 -1.54 22.57 -2.65
C CYS A 318 -2.06 21.43 -3.55
N PHE A 319 -1.33 20.30 -3.63
CA PHE A 319 -1.80 19.12 -4.35
C PHE A 319 -3.15 18.63 -3.78
N ASN A 320 -3.24 18.44 -2.46
CA ASN A 320 -4.47 17.99 -1.82
C ASN A 320 -5.63 18.98 -1.98
N LEU A 321 -5.38 20.28 -1.79
CA LEU A 321 -6.46 21.27 -1.78
C LEU A 321 -6.98 21.66 -3.17
N PHE A 322 -6.16 21.58 -4.21
CA PHE A 322 -6.51 22.08 -5.55
C PHE A 322 -6.42 21.02 -6.64
N VAL A 323 -5.36 20.20 -6.63
CA VAL A 323 -5.16 19.20 -7.68
C VAL A 323 -6.08 18.01 -7.49
N VAL A 324 -6.27 17.51 -6.25
CA VAL A 324 -7.19 16.38 -5.99
C VAL A 324 -8.65 16.72 -6.37
N PRO A 325 -9.21 17.88 -6.01
CA PRO A 325 -10.54 18.27 -6.51
C PRO A 325 -10.61 18.41 -8.03
N ALA A 326 -9.57 18.94 -8.68
CA ALA A 326 -9.51 18.99 -10.15
C ALA A 326 -9.53 17.58 -10.77
N ILE A 327 -8.72 16.65 -10.24
CA ILE A 327 -8.70 15.24 -10.67
C ILE A 327 -10.10 14.64 -10.55
N ARG A 328 -10.76 14.80 -9.40
CA ARG A 328 -12.10 14.27 -9.15
C ARG A 328 -13.12 14.83 -10.13
N LEU A 329 -13.10 16.14 -10.38
CA LEU A 329 -14.05 16.77 -11.28
C LEU A 329 -13.86 16.35 -12.75
N VAL A 330 -12.60 16.24 -13.21
CA VAL A 330 -12.27 15.70 -14.54
C VAL A 330 -12.65 14.23 -14.64
N SER A 331 -12.54 13.47 -13.55
CA SER A 331 -12.96 12.06 -13.45
C SER A 331 -14.48 11.87 -13.26
N GLY A 332 -15.29 12.92 -13.44
CA GLY A 332 -16.76 12.81 -13.39
C GLY A 332 -17.40 12.87 -12.01
N TRP A 333 -16.65 13.07 -10.93
CA TRP A 333 -17.22 13.12 -9.57
C TRP A 333 -18.24 14.25 -9.44
N SER A 334 -19.42 13.94 -8.92
CA SER A 334 -20.48 14.92 -8.63
C SER A 334 -20.08 15.87 -7.50
N ASN A 335 -19.38 15.35 -6.48
CA ASN A 335 -18.78 16.14 -5.41
C ASN A 335 -17.25 15.98 -5.41
N PRO A 336 -16.50 16.94 -5.98
CA PRO A 336 -15.04 16.86 -6.05
C PRO A 336 -14.34 17.25 -4.75
N HIS A 337 -15.07 17.80 -3.77
CA HIS A 337 -14.45 18.33 -2.55
C HIS A 337 -13.92 17.20 -1.66
N LEU A 338 -12.80 17.46 -0.98
CA LEU A 338 -12.34 16.62 0.11
C LEU A 338 -13.30 16.71 1.30
N GLN A 339 -13.48 15.59 1.99
CA GLN A 339 -14.39 15.50 3.13
C GLN A 339 -13.89 16.40 4.27
N ARG A 340 -14.82 17.13 4.88
CA ARG A 340 -14.57 17.95 6.07
C ARG A 340 -15.28 17.36 7.27
N VAL A 341 -14.61 17.38 8.40
CA VAL A 341 -15.15 16.94 9.69
C VAL A 341 -14.81 17.97 10.76
N HIS A 342 -15.66 18.07 11.77
CA HIS A 342 -15.33 18.83 12.97
C HIS A 342 -14.46 17.97 13.89
N VAL A 343 -13.41 18.57 14.43
CA VAL A 343 -12.47 17.91 15.34
C VAL A 343 -12.16 18.82 16.51
N ARG A 344 -11.86 18.25 17.67
CA ARG A 344 -11.34 18.99 18.82
C ARG A 344 -9.83 18.93 18.87
N ILE A 345 -9.18 20.09 18.99
CA ILE A 345 -7.72 20.13 19.09
C ILE A 345 -7.26 19.70 20.48
N SER A 346 -6.29 18.80 20.57
CA SER A 346 -5.79 18.28 21.85
C SER A 346 -4.82 19.22 22.57
N HIS A 347 -4.28 20.22 21.87
CA HIS A 347 -3.32 21.18 22.40
C HIS A 347 -3.62 22.60 21.88
N PRO A 348 -3.20 23.66 22.59
CA PRO A 348 -3.35 25.03 22.12
C PRO A 348 -2.62 25.26 20.79
N LEU A 349 -3.25 25.98 19.87
CA LEU A 349 -2.72 26.26 18.54
C LEU A 349 -2.75 27.76 18.26
N ARG A 350 -1.61 28.35 17.93
CA ARG A 350 -1.52 29.78 17.56
C ARG A 350 -1.87 29.96 16.09
N ALA A 351 -2.97 30.66 15.82
CA ALA A 351 -3.36 31.02 14.47
C ALA A 351 -2.38 32.03 13.85
N ASP A 352 -2.19 31.94 12.53
CA ASP A 352 -1.46 32.97 11.77
C ASP A 352 -2.32 34.25 11.71
N PRO A 353 -1.73 35.45 11.86
CA PRO A 353 -2.49 36.70 11.90
C PRO A 353 -3.04 37.15 10.54
N HIS A 354 -2.55 36.60 9.42
CA HIS A 354 -2.82 37.15 8.09
C HIS A 354 -3.36 36.13 7.08
N ARG A 355 -3.12 34.83 7.31
CA ARG A 355 -3.46 33.77 6.35
C ARG A 355 -4.12 32.62 7.06
N MET A 356 -5.11 32.02 6.42
CA MET A 356 -5.65 30.74 6.86
C MET A 356 -4.52 29.70 6.83
N GLU A 357 -4.34 28.98 7.93
CA GLU A 357 -3.35 27.92 8.06
C GLU A 357 -4.00 26.55 7.88
N PHE A 358 -3.45 25.74 6.96
CA PHE A 358 -3.74 24.32 6.80
C PHE A 358 -2.73 23.55 7.64
N HIS A 359 -3.08 23.38 8.92
CA HIS A 359 -2.20 22.80 9.92
C HIS A 359 -2.25 21.27 9.85
N ARG A 360 -1.11 20.61 9.71
CA ARG A 360 -1.08 19.15 9.58
C ARG A 360 -1.37 18.51 10.93
N ALA A 361 -2.31 17.58 10.93
CA ALA A 361 -2.71 16.86 12.13
C ALA A 361 -2.90 15.36 11.86
N VAL A 362 -2.77 14.60 12.94
CA VAL A 362 -3.27 13.24 13.05
C VAL A 362 -4.60 13.34 13.79
N ILE A 363 -5.68 12.91 13.14
CA ILE A 363 -7.00 12.85 13.75
C ILE A 363 -7.37 11.39 14.03
N ARG A 364 -8.12 11.20 15.12
CA ARG A 364 -8.60 9.88 15.56
C ARG A 364 -9.98 10.00 16.18
N TRP A 365 -10.79 8.96 16.02
CA TRP A 365 -12.06 8.85 16.73
C TRP A 365 -11.81 8.38 18.17
N VAL A 366 -12.46 9.01 19.13
CA VAL A 366 -12.40 8.64 20.55
C VAL A 366 -13.81 8.61 21.14
N LEU A 367 -13.99 7.81 22.21
CA LEU A 367 -15.28 7.70 22.90
C LEU A 367 -15.65 8.95 23.71
N ASP A 368 -14.65 9.74 24.09
CA ASP A 368 -14.81 11.07 24.68
C ASP A 368 -13.80 12.03 24.03
N ASP A 369 -14.30 13.00 23.28
CA ASP A 369 -13.51 14.04 22.60
C ASP A 369 -13.07 15.18 23.53
N GLY A 370 -13.40 15.10 24.83
CA GLY A 370 -13.21 16.14 25.82
C GLY A 370 -14.48 16.94 26.12
N SER A 371 -15.61 16.63 25.46
CA SER A 371 -16.93 17.20 25.75
C SER A 371 -17.91 16.23 26.41
N GLY A 372 -17.44 15.04 26.81
CA GLY A 372 -18.28 13.98 27.36
C GLY A 372 -19.06 13.22 26.28
N ARG A 373 -18.63 13.29 25.02
CA ARG A 373 -19.28 12.68 23.86
C ARG A 373 -18.23 12.08 22.91
N PRO A 374 -18.57 11.02 22.15
CA PRO A 374 -17.67 10.49 21.15
C PRO A 374 -17.48 11.48 19.99
N GLY A 375 -16.27 11.55 19.46
CA GLY A 375 -15.93 12.49 18.40
C GLY A 375 -14.48 12.38 17.94
N TYR A 376 -14.13 13.20 16.94
CA TYR A 376 -12.75 13.28 16.46
C TYR A 376 -11.91 14.24 17.30
N VAL A 377 -10.71 13.78 17.67
CA VAL A 377 -9.68 14.62 18.27
C VAL A 377 -8.48 14.74 17.33
N ALA A 378 -7.84 15.90 17.32
CA ALA A 378 -6.73 16.24 16.44
C ALA A 378 -5.46 16.53 17.23
N GLU A 379 -4.37 15.87 16.86
CA GLU A 379 -3.02 16.10 17.37
C GLU A 379 -2.16 16.74 16.28
N SER A 380 -1.49 17.85 16.60
CA SER A 380 -0.53 18.47 15.69
C SER A 380 0.64 17.53 15.40
N THR A 381 1.14 17.54 14.17
CA THR A 381 2.38 16.83 13.80
C THR A 381 3.65 17.57 14.27
N GLY A 382 3.53 18.54 15.19
CA GLY A 382 4.63 19.35 15.71
C GLY A 382 4.97 20.55 14.83
N GLN A 383 6.26 20.80 14.60
CA GLN A 383 6.72 22.00 13.88
C GLN A 383 6.19 22.07 12.44
N GLN A 384 5.51 23.18 12.13
CA GLN A 384 4.74 23.35 10.88
C GLN A 384 5.47 24.10 9.75
N ALA A 385 6.80 24.22 9.78
CA ALA A 385 7.56 24.90 8.73
C ALA A 385 7.29 24.27 7.34
N SER A 386 7.17 25.10 6.31
CA SER A 386 6.81 24.65 4.95
C SER A 386 7.87 23.79 4.26
N SER A 387 9.13 23.92 4.67
CA SER A 387 10.24 23.08 4.19
C SER A 387 10.33 21.74 4.91
N ARG A 388 9.66 21.59 6.07
CA ARG A 388 9.77 20.42 6.94
C ARG A 388 8.77 19.34 6.55
N LEU A 389 9.12 18.54 5.54
CA LEU A 389 8.27 17.43 5.05
C LEU A 389 7.87 16.43 6.14
N LEU A 390 8.67 16.28 7.21
CA LEU A 390 8.32 15.46 8.39
C LEU A 390 6.97 15.84 9.03
N SER A 391 6.46 17.05 8.82
CA SER A 391 5.11 17.43 9.28
C SER A 391 3.96 16.80 8.46
N MET A 392 4.24 16.28 7.26
CA MET A 392 3.26 15.50 6.49
C MET A 392 3.26 14.02 6.89
N LYS A 393 4.32 13.53 7.55
CA LYS A 393 4.42 12.13 7.96
C LYS A 393 3.26 11.82 8.92
N SER A 394 2.48 10.79 8.59
CA SER A 394 1.30 10.35 9.34
C SER A 394 0.14 11.36 9.42
N ALA A 395 0.26 12.55 8.81
CA ALA A 395 -0.84 13.49 8.75
C ALA A 395 -1.96 12.89 7.89
N ASN A 396 -3.13 12.69 8.49
CA ASN A 396 -4.33 12.23 7.81
C ASN A 396 -5.37 13.35 7.63
N ALA A 397 -5.12 14.53 8.21
CA ALA A 397 -5.95 15.70 8.03
C ALA A 397 -5.17 17.03 8.00
N LEU A 398 -5.82 18.04 7.43
CA LEU A 398 -5.41 19.45 7.48
C LEU A 398 -6.46 20.23 8.27
N LEU A 399 -6.09 20.76 9.44
CA LEU A 399 -6.95 21.64 10.22
C LEU A 399 -7.07 22.99 9.51
N GLU A 400 -8.30 23.47 9.36
CA GLU A 400 -8.64 24.76 8.77
C GLU A 400 -8.59 25.85 9.85
N VAL A 401 -7.39 26.35 10.14
CA VAL A 401 -7.16 27.36 11.19
C VAL A 401 -7.34 28.76 10.60
N GLN A 402 -8.43 29.42 10.99
CA GLN A 402 -8.76 30.77 10.54
C GLN A 402 -7.71 31.80 10.96
N SER A 403 -7.49 32.82 10.13
CA SER A 403 -6.52 33.87 10.44
C SER A 403 -7.05 34.83 11.51
N SER A 404 -6.50 34.77 12.72
CA SER A 404 -6.87 35.66 13.81
C SER A 404 -5.67 36.15 14.64
N GLY A 405 -4.52 35.48 14.54
CA GLY A 405 -3.38 35.72 15.42
C GLY A 405 -3.58 35.24 16.86
N GLN A 406 -4.78 34.77 17.21
CA GLN A 406 -5.14 34.31 18.55
C GLN A 406 -4.69 32.87 18.79
N ILE A 407 -4.62 32.49 20.06
CA ILE A 407 -4.39 31.10 20.47
C ILE A 407 -5.75 30.42 20.60
N LEU A 408 -5.98 29.39 19.79
CA LEU A 408 -7.08 28.45 19.98
C LEU A 408 -6.74 27.55 21.17
N ALA A 409 -7.61 27.48 22.17
CA ALA A 409 -7.40 26.66 23.35
C ALA A 409 -7.57 25.16 23.05
N ALA A 410 -6.92 24.29 23.84
CA ALA A 410 -7.20 22.85 23.80
C ALA A 410 -8.71 22.59 24.04
N GLY A 411 -9.26 21.61 23.32
CA GLY A 411 -10.69 21.31 23.31
C GLY A 411 -11.53 22.15 22.34
N ALA A 412 -10.97 23.22 21.75
CA ALA A 412 -11.67 24.02 20.74
C ALA A 412 -12.00 23.17 19.51
N SER A 413 -13.22 23.35 18.98
CA SER A 413 -13.67 22.69 17.75
C SER A 413 -13.19 23.47 16.54
N VAL A 414 -12.61 22.77 15.57
CA VAL A 414 -12.16 23.32 14.28
C VAL A 414 -12.58 22.38 13.16
N GLN A 415 -12.71 22.91 11.94
CA GLN A 415 -12.87 22.08 10.76
C GLN A 415 -11.54 21.44 10.37
N ALA A 416 -11.60 20.20 9.87
CA ALA A 416 -10.46 19.47 9.35
C ALA A 416 -10.81 18.84 8.01
N ILE A 417 -9.94 19.04 7.02
CA ILE A 417 -10.03 18.37 5.72
C ILE A 417 -9.31 17.04 5.81
N LEU A 418 -9.99 15.95 5.45
CA LEU A 418 -9.40 14.62 5.38
C LEU A 418 -8.56 14.48 4.11
N ILE A 419 -7.32 14.02 4.26
CA ILE A 419 -6.36 13.84 3.15
C ILE A 419 -5.90 12.38 2.98
N SER A 420 -6.36 11.48 3.84
CA SER A 420 -6.16 10.03 3.69
C SER A 420 -7.36 9.26 4.24
N ASP A 421 -7.48 7.98 3.88
CA ASP A 421 -8.52 7.10 4.41
C ASP A 421 -8.35 6.90 5.93
N ILE A 422 -9.42 7.11 6.68
CA ILE A 422 -9.48 6.93 8.16
C ILE A 422 -9.88 5.49 8.52
N THR A 423 -10.22 4.66 7.54
CA THR A 423 -10.60 3.25 7.74
C THR A 423 -9.46 2.38 8.25
N SER A 424 -8.21 2.84 8.14
CA SER A 424 -7.05 2.19 8.72
C SER A 424 -6.86 2.66 10.17
N PRO A 425 -6.76 1.76 11.17
CA PRO A 425 -6.49 2.16 12.54
C PRO A 425 -5.16 2.94 12.59
N PRO A 426 -5.08 4.07 13.32
CA PRO A 426 -3.83 4.78 13.49
C PRO A 426 -2.77 3.84 14.09
N LEU A 427 -1.53 3.86 13.59
CA LEU A 427 -0.41 3.23 14.29
C LEU A 427 -0.35 3.77 15.71
N ASP A 428 -0.23 2.87 16.69
CA ASP A 428 -0.17 3.18 18.11
C ASP A 428 0.84 4.27 18.48
N LYS A 429 0.52 4.96 19.58
CA LYS A 429 1.22 6.10 20.20
C LYS A 429 2.73 6.15 19.94
N LEU A 430 3.20 7.27 19.38
CA LEU A 430 4.60 7.69 19.48
C LEU A 430 4.97 7.83 20.98
N PRO A 431 6.03 7.18 21.49
CA PRO A 431 6.42 7.32 22.88
C PRO A 431 6.91 8.74 23.16
N ALA A 432 6.37 9.33 24.23
CA ALA A 432 6.76 10.63 24.75
C ALA A 432 8.21 10.60 25.26
N ALA A 433 9.01 11.58 24.84
CA ALA A 433 10.36 11.79 25.35
C ALA A 433 10.32 12.56 26.68
N SER A 434 10.88 11.98 27.75
CA SER A 434 11.37 12.60 29.02
C SER A 434 11.60 11.48 30.07
N SER A 435 12.63 11.38 30.91
CA SER A 435 13.90 12.11 31.15
C SER A 435 14.88 11.16 31.92
N PRO A 436 15.97 11.61 32.60
CA PRO A 436 17.30 11.03 32.50
C PRO A 436 17.63 10.00 33.60
N ILE A 437 18.50 9.04 33.29
CA ILE A 437 19.10 8.18 34.33
C ILE A 437 20.55 8.62 34.58
N SER A 438 20.77 8.93 35.85
CA SER A 438 22.00 9.39 36.47
C SER A 438 23.05 8.28 36.59
N SER A 439 24.29 8.74 36.69
CA SER A 439 25.55 8.05 36.98
C SER A 439 25.52 7.10 38.19
N HIS A 440 26.30 6.00 38.13
CA HIS A 440 27.46 5.71 39.01
C HIS A 440 28.15 4.39 38.55
N ILE A 441 29.44 4.42 38.13
CA ILE A 441 30.68 3.96 38.83
C ILE A 441 30.59 2.45 39.24
N VAL A 442 31.48 1.52 38.81
CA VAL A 442 32.87 1.22 39.25
C VAL A 442 33.48 0.23 38.21
N SER A 443 34.65 0.51 37.59
CA SER A 443 36.00 -0.11 37.80
C SER A 443 36.00 -1.65 37.91
N SER A 444 36.89 -2.48 37.34
CA SER A 444 38.30 -2.47 36.92
C SER A 444 38.50 -3.85 36.21
N ALA A 445 39.55 -4.26 35.50
CA ALA A 445 40.98 -4.07 35.64
C ALA A 445 41.74 -4.48 34.35
N LYS A 446 43.03 -4.12 34.32
CA LYS A 446 44.05 -4.18 33.26
C LYS A 446 44.67 -5.56 33.02
N SER A 447 45.21 -5.78 31.80
CA SER A 447 46.64 -6.07 31.48
C SER A 447 46.77 -6.31 29.95
N ALA A 448 47.52 -5.51 29.16
CA ALA A 448 48.98 -5.46 28.93
C ALA A 448 49.55 -6.84 28.51
N SER A 449 50.35 -7.08 27.47
CA SER A 449 51.05 -6.38 26.36
C SER A 449 51.75 -7.51 25.57
N ALA A 450 51.98 -7.48 24.25
CA ALA A 450 53.27 -7.10 23.64
C ALA A 450 53.38 -7.67 22.19
N ASP A 451 54.32 -7.09 21.44
CA ASP A 451 54.51 -7.03 19.98
C ASP A 451 54.89 -8.29 19.15
N ALA A 452 54.41 -8.26 17.88
CA ALA A 452 55.05 -8.55 16.56
C ALA A 452 55.74 -9.92 16.28
N PRO A 453 55.77 -10.45 15.02
CA PRO A 453 55.80 -9.73 13.75
C PRO A 453 54.86 -10.20 12.62
N GLN A 454 54.67 -9.29 11.66
CA GLN A 454 54.03 -9.53 10.36
C GLN A 454 54.76 -10.59 9.53
N VAL A 455 54.01 -11.56 9.01
CA VAL A 455 54.29 -12.18 7.72
C VAL A 455 52.99 -12.13 6.91
N ALA A 456 53.06 -11.43 5.77
CA ALA A 456 51.99 -11.35 4.80
C ALA A 456 51.65 -12.74 4.26
N ALA A 457 50.43 -13.20 4.51
CA ALA A 457 49.82 -14.29 3.78
C ALA A 457 48.41 -13.86 3.37
N SER A 458 48.26 -13.56 2.08
CA SER A 458 46.97 -13.51 1.40
C SER A 458 46.33 -14.89 1.48
N GLN A 459 45.45 -15.14 2.45
CA GLN A 459 44.60 -16.32 2.47
C GLN A 459 43.19 -15.89 2.10
N ASN A 460 42.74 -16.24 0.89
CA ASN A 460 41.31 -16.32 0.59
C ASN A 460 40.70 -17.36 1.54
N ALA A 461 40.08 -16.90 2.63
CA ALA A 461 39.42 -17.79 3.58
C ALA A 461 38.14 -18.33 2.94
N GLU A 462 38.26 -19.50 2.32
CA GLU A 462 37.16 -20.21 1.66
C GLU A 462 35.92 -20.34 2.56
N VAL A 463 34.74 -20.29 1.96
CA VAL A 463 33.45 -20.28 2.67
C VAL A 463 32.90 -21.70 2.72
N LYS A 464 32.78 -22.26 3.91
CA LYS A 464 32.26 -23.61 4.12
C LYS A 464 30.73 -23.59 4.16
N VAL A 465 30.08 -24.31 3.25
CA VAL A 465 28.62 -24.41 3.17
C VAL A 465 28.16 -25.82 3.52
N ALA A 466 27.09 -25.96 4.29
CA ALA A 466 26.43 -27.23 4.53
C ALA A 466 24.97 -27.19 4.08
N ILE A 467 24.47 -28.32 3.56
CA ILE A 467 23.12 -28.43 2.99
C ILE A 467 22.37 -29.55 3.69
N LEU A 468 21.25 -29.23 4.33
CA LEU A 468 20.39 -30.17 5.04
C LEU A 468 19.07 -30.33 4.29
N THR A 469 18.81 -31.51 3.73
CA THR A 469 17.48 -31.83 3.19
C THR A 469 16.59 -32.34 4.33
N VAL A 470 15.43 -31.71 4.53
CA VAL A 470 14.43 -32.11 5.53
C VAL A 470 13.25 -32.71 4.79
N SER A 471 13.07 -34.03 4.92
CA SER A 471 11.97 -34.76 4.29
C SER A 471 11.83 -36.17 4.85
N ASP A 472 10.67 -36.47 5.43
CA ASP A 472 10.28 -37.83 5.84
C ASP A 472 10.41 -38.86 4.71
N THR A 473 10.02 -38.49 3.49
CA THR A 473 10.06 -39.37 2.32
C THR A 473 11.49 -39.71 1.90
N VAL A 474 12.38 -38.72 1.90
CA VAL A 474 13.79 -38.95 1.51
C VAL A 474 14.54 -39.68 2.62
N SER A 475 14.31 -39.31 3.89
CA SER A 475 14.99 -39.93 5.04
C SER A 475 14.62 -41.40 5.23
N SER A 476 13.40 -41.79 4.87
CA SER A 476 12.94 -43.19 4.91
C SER A 476 13.33 -44.00 3.67
N GLY A 477 13.99 -43.40 2.68
CA GLY A 477 14.34 -44.05 1.41
C GLY A 477 13.17 -44.19 0.42
N GLY A 478 12.05 -43.53 0.68
CA GLY A 478 10.84 -43.56 -0.16
C GLY A 478 10.93 -42.74 -1.46
N GLY A 479 12.01 -41.97 -1.67
CA GLY A 479 12.24 -41.22 -2.90
C GLY A 479 13.61 -40.54 -2.96
N PRO A 480 14.11 -40.16 -4.16
CA PRO A 480 15.42 -39.55 -4.30
C PRO A 480 15.42 -38.09 -3.85
N ASP A 481 16.50 -37.65 -3.20
CA ASP A 481 16.74 -36.22 -2.94
C ASP A 481 17.03 -35.48 -4.25
N ARG A 482 16.12 -34.60 -4.66
CA ARG A 482 16.30 -33.75 -5.84
C ARG A 482 16.77 -32.35 -5.48
N SER A 483 16.54 -31.90 -4.24
CA SER A 483 16.77 -30.53 -3.81
C SER A 483 18.18 -30.35 -3.28
N GLY A 484 18.70 -31.33 -2.55
CA GLY A 484 20.09 -31.36 -2.08
C GLY A 484 21.10 -31.23 -3.23
N PRO A 485 21.08 -32.13 -4.24
CA PRO A 485 22.00 -32.03 -5.38
C PRO A 485 21.86 -30.72 -6.16
N ARG A 486 20.64 -30.17 -6.26
CA ARG A 486 20.40 -28.88 -6.90
C ARG A 486 21.01 -27.73 -6.11
N ALA A 487 20.85 -27.71 -4.79
CA ALA A 487 21.48 -26.71 -3.92
C ALA A 487 23.01 -26.78 -4.02
N VAL A 488 23.60 -27.99 -4.04
CA VAL A 488 25.04 -28.18 -4.24
C VAL A 488 25.50 -27.56 -5.57
N SER A 489 24.78 -27.86 -6.66
CA SER A 489 25.07 -27.31 -7.98
C SER A 489 25.04 -25.79 -7.99
N VAL A 490 24.04 -25.16 -7.34
CA VAL A 490 23.86 -23.70 -7.34
C VAL A 490 24.93 -23.01 -6.48
N VAL A 491 25.30 -23.60 -5.34
CA VAL A 491 26.39 -23.09 -4.49
C VAL A 491 27.72 -23.16 -5.24
N ASN A 492 28.01 -24.30 -5.88
CA ASN A 492 29.25 -24.47 -6.64
C ASN A 492 29.31 -23.53 -7.85
N SER A 493 28.22 -23.37 -8.61
CA SER A 493 28.18 -22.42 -9.74
C SER A 493 28.29 -20.96 -9.31
N SER A 494 27.99 -20.66 -8.04
CA SER A 494 28.07 -19.32 -7.46
C SER A 494 29.27 -19.12 -6.53
N SER A 495 30.22 -20.07 -6.51
CA SER A 495 31.32 -20.12 -5.56
C SER A 495 32.12 -18.81 -5.51
N GLU A 496 32.52 -18.27 -6.66
CA GLU A 496 33.28 -17.01 -6.75
C GLU A 496 32.50 -15.81 -6.17
N LYS A 497 31.21 -15.72 -6.50
CA LYS A 497 30.31 -14.66 -6.01
C LYS A 497 30.09 -14.76 -4.50
N LEU A 498 30.17 -15.95 -3.93
CA LEU A 498 30.07 -16.22 -2.49
C LEU A 498 31.43 -16.14 -1.76
N GLY A 499 32.52 -15.82 -2.46
CA GLY A 499 33.85 -15.69 -1.86
C GLY A 499 34.62 -17.01 -1.75
N GLY A 500 34.51 -17.87 -2.77
CA GLY A 500 35.14 -19.19 -2.78
C GLY A 500 34.36 -20.20 -1.94
N ALA A 501 33.03 -20.19 -2.04
CA ALA A 501 32.19 -21.09 -1.27
C ALA A 501 32.22 -22.51 -1.83
N PHE A 502 32.30 -23.51 -0.96
CA PHE A 502 32.21 -24.92 -1.34
C PHE A 502 31.41 -25.70 -0.31
N VAL A 503 30.73 -26.75 -0.77
CA VAL A 503 29.90 -27.59 0.10
C VAL A 503 30.79 -28.60 0.81
N VAL A 504 30.82 -28.55 2.15
CA VAL A 504 31.62 -29.44 3.00
C VAL A 504 30.83 -30.61 3.58
N ALA A 505 29.51 -30.48 3.66
CA ALA A 505 28.64 -31.48 4.24
C ALA A 505 27.24 -31.42 3.63
N THR A 506 26.65 -32.60 3.44
CA THR A 506 25.24 -32.77 3.10
C THR A 506 24.64 -33.83 4.02
N ALA A 507 23.41 -33.63 4.47
CA ALA A 507 22.69 -34.63 5.25
C ALA A 507 21.20 -34.60 4.90
N VAL A 508 20.52 -35.71 5.18
CA VAL A 508 19.06 -35.83 5.08
C VAL A 508 18.54 -36.23 6.45
N VAL A 509 17.50 -35.56 6.92
CA VAL A 509 16.81 -35.89 8.17
C VAL A 509 15.30 -35.92 7.96
N PRO A 510 14.55 -36.71 8.77
CA PRO A 510 13.10 -36.61 8.79
C PRO A 510 12.65 -35.24 9.31
N ASP A 511 11.37 -34.94 9.13
CA ASP A 511 10.70 -33.74 9.64
C ASP A 511 10.49 -33.81 11.16
N GLU A 512 11.59 -33.94 11.90
CA GLU A 512 11.66 -34.02 13.36
C GLU A 512 12.51 -32.90 13.91
N VAL A 513 11.90 -32.08 14.78
CA VAL A 513 12.55 -30.89 15.36
C VAL A 513 13.90 -31.22 15.98
N ASP A 514 14.01 -32.30 16.75
CA ASP A 514 15.24 -32.64 17.46
C ASP A 514 16.36 -33.14 16.52
N LYS A 515 16.01 -33.86 15.45
CA LYS A 515 16.97 -34.28 14.42
C LYS A 515 17.50 -33.12 13.61
N ILE A 516 16.64 -32.16 13.25
CA ILE A 516 17.05 -30.94 12.56
C ILE A 516 17.97 -30.12 13.46
N LYS A 517 17.58 -29.90 14.74
CA LYS A 517 18.40 -29.18 15.73
C LYS A 517 19.78 -29.79 15.90
N GLU A 518 19.86 -31.12 16.05
CA GLU A 518 21.11 -31.85 16.25
C GLU A 518 22.12 -31.54 15.14
N ILE A 519 21.67 -31.58 13.88
CA ILE A 519 22.51 -31.26 12.72
C ILE A 519 22.87 -29.78 12.67
N LEU A 520 21.91 -28.87 12.89
CA LEU A 520 22.17 -27.42 12.87
C LEU A 520 23.20 -27.00 13.94
N VAL A 521 23.08 -27.55 15.15
CA VAL A 521 24.01 -27.30 16.26
C VAL A 521 25.37 -27.91 15.97
N LYS A 522 25.42 -29.17 15.53
CA LYS A 522 26.69 -29.82 15.16
C LYS A 522 27.43 -29.03 14.09
N TRP A 523 26.76 -28.67 13.00
CA TRP A 523 27.40 -27.95 11.90
C TRP A 523 27.83 -26.53 12.28
N SER A 524 27.06 -25.85 13.13
CA SER A 524 27.39 -24.49 13.57
C SER A 524 28.50 -24.45 14.62
N ASP A 525 28.44 -25.31 15.63
CA ASP A 525 29.28 -25.19 16.83
C ASP A 525 30.53 -26.07 16.76
N ILE A 526 30.39 -27.28 16.19
CA ILE A 526 31.45 -28.29 16.11
C ILE A 526 32.19 -28.14 14.77
N ASP A 527 31.47 -28.28 13.66
CA ASP A 527 32.09 -28.26 12.32
C ASP A 527 32.39 -26.83 11.83
N ARG A 528 31.81 -25.82 12.51
CA ARG A 528 32.02 -24.38 12.29
C ARG A 528 31.89 -23.97 10.82
N VAL A 529 30.82 -24.43 10.18
CA VAL A 529 30.48 -24.01 8.81
C VAL A 529 30.06 -22.54 8.80
N ASN A 530 30.13 -21.88 7.63
CA ASN A 530 29.80 -20.45 7.52
C ASN A 530 28.34 -20.22 7.14
N LEU A 531 27.77 -21.14 6.35
CA LEU A 531 26.40 -21.06 5.86
C LEU A 531 25.76 -22.45 5.90
N ILE A 532 24.56 -22.53 6.46
CA ILE A 532 23.70 -23.71 6.41
C ILE A 532 22.45 -23.37 5.61
N LEU A 533 22.16 -24.19 4.58
CA LEU A 533 20.92 -24.14 3.82
C LEU A 533 20.09 -25.38 4.17
N THR A 534 18.94 -25.19 4.80
CA THR A 534 17.98 -26.29 4.97
C THR A 534 16.98 -26.29 3.82
N LEU A 535 16.60 -27.44 3.28
CA LEU A 535 15.70 -27.56 2.15
C LEU A 535 14.46 -28.36 2.55
N GLY A 536 13.28 -27.73 2.56
CA GLY A 536 12.02 -28.39 2.92
C GLY A 536 11.54 -28.13 4.34
N GLY A 537 10.33 -28.59 4.64
CA GLY A 537 9.68 -28.45 5.95
C GLY A 537 9.28 -27.01 6.32
N THR A 538 9.10 -26.12 5.34
CA THR A 538 8.74 -24.70 5.54
C THR A 538 7.26 -24.38 5.26
N GLY A 539 6.45 -25.36 4.87
CA GLY A 539 5.03 -25.20 4.55
C GLY A 539 4.12 -25.11 5.78
N PHE A 540 2.81 -25.30 5.60
CA PHE A 540 1.81 -25.19 6.68
C PHE A 540 1.36 -26.56 7.24
N THR A 541 1.88 -27.67 6.74
CA THR A 541 1.45 -28.99 7.20
C THR A 541 1.97 -29.26 8.61
N PRO A 542 1.34 -30.16 9.40
CA PRO A 542 1.83 -30.52 10.73
C PRO A 542 3.25 -31.13 10.73
N ARG A 543 3.74 -31.60 9.58
CA ARG A 543 5.11 -32.10 9.41
C ARG A 543 6.09 -30.99 9.07
N ASP A 544 5.67 -29.84 8.55
CA ASP A 544 6.57 -28.73 8.28
C ASP A 544 7.06 -28.10 9.59
N VAL A 545 8.25 -28.48 10.06
CA VAL A 545 8.80 -28.06 11.37
C VAL A 545 10.19 -27.40 11.30
N THR A 546 10.70 -27.17 10.09
CA THR A 546 12.04 -26.60 9.87
C THR A 546 12.21 -25.19 10.47
N PRO A 547 11.23 -24.26 10.36
CA PRO A 547 11.31 -22.96 11.01
C PRO A 547 11.36 -23.03 12.54
N GLU A 548 10.58 -23.93 13.15
CA GLU A 548 10.54 -24.16 14.60
C GLU A 548 11.90 -24.66 15.10
N ALA A 549 12.47 -25.65 14.41
CA ALA A 549 13.80 -26.16 14.72
C ALA A 549 14.87 -25.07 14.57
N THR A 550 14.80 -24.26 13.51
CA THR A 550 15.77 -23.19 13.26
C THR A 550 15.69 -22.08 14.30
N LYS A 551 14.47 -21.59 14.61
CA LYS A 551 14.25 -20.53 15.62
C LYS A 551 14.73 -20.93 17.01
N SER A 552 14.70 -22.21 17.32
CA SER A 552 15.15 -22.72 18.63
C SER A 552 16.68 -22.75 18.81
N VAL A 553 17.46 -22.67 17.71
CA VAL A 553 18.93 -22.77 17.76
C VAL A 553 19.64 -21.47 17.40
N ILE A 554 18.98 -20.54 16.72
CA ILE A 554 19.55 -19.24 16.38
C ILE A 554 19.56 -18.30 17.59
N GLU A 555 20.60 -17.48 17.69
CA GLU A 555 20.77 -16.44 18.71
C GLU A 555 20.22 -15.09 18.25
N LYS A 556 20.19 -14.86 16.92
CA LYS A 556 19.69 -13.63 16.30
C LYS A 556 18.92 -13.96 15.04
N GLU A 557 17.73 -13.38 14.90
CA GLU A 557 16.94 -13.51 13.67
C GLU A 557 17.46 -12.58 12.56
N ALA A 558 17.33 -13.04 11.31
CA ALA A 558 17.66 -12.30 10.10
C ALA A 558 16.44 -12.25 9.14
N PRO A 559 15.30 -11.66 9.57
CA PRO A 559 14.03 -11.74 8.83
C PRO A 559 14.08 -11.10 7.44
N GLY A 560 14.99 -10.16 7.21
CA GLY A 560 15.17 -9.53 5.88
C GLY A 560 15.53 -10.53 4.79
N LEU A 561 16.26 -11.61 5.09
CA LEU A 561 16.60 -12.65 4.12
C LEU A 561 15.35 -13.44 3.71
N ALA A 562 14.55 -13.86 4.70
CA ALA A 562 13.28 -14.55 4.44
C ALA A 562 12.31 -13.68 3.65
N PHE A 563 12.24 -12.37 3.97
CA PHE A 563 11.40 -11.41 3.24
C PHE A 563 11.79 -11.31 1.75
N VAL A 564 13.10 -11.16 1.46
CA VAL A 564 13.59 -11.09 0.06
C VAL A 564 13.27 -12.38 -0.70
N MET A 565 13.45 -13.55 -0.07
CA MET A 565 13.10 -14.83 -0.69
C MET A 565 11.62 -14.92 -1.04
N ILE A 566 10.73 -14.52 -0.13
CA ILE A 566 9.28 -14.49 -0.37
C ILE A 566 8.94 -13.50 -1.49
N GLN A 567 9.50 -12.29 -1.45
CA GLN A 567 9.25 -11.26 -2.45
C GLN A 567 9.66 -11.70 -3.86
N GLU A 568 10.82 -12.34 -4.01
CA GLU A 568 11.27 -12.83 -5.32
C GLU A 568 10.47 -14.05 -5.77
N SER A 569 10.17 -14.99 -4.87
CA SER A 569 9.37 -16.18 -5.19
C SER A 569 7.92 -15.83 -5.59
N LEU A 570 7.34 -14.77 -5.02
CA LEU A 570 5.99 -14.28 -5.37
C LEU A 570 5.89 -13.78 -6.82
N LYS A 571 7.01 -13.43 -7.47
CA LYS A 571 7.02 -13.10 -8.91
C LYS A 571 6.82 -14.33 -9.79
N VAL A 572 7.12 -15.52 -9.27
CA VAL A 572 7.04 -16.79 -9.99
C VAL A 572 5.77 -17.56 -9.64
N THR A 573 5.41 -17.61 -8.36
CA THR A 573 4.23 -18.35 -7.90
C THR A 573 3.51 -17.66 -6.74
N PRO A 574 2.17 -17.52 -6.78
CA PRO A 574 1.42 -16.96 -5.66
C PRO A 574 1.53 -17.83 -4.40
N PHE A 575 1.79 -19.14 -4.54
CA PHE A 575 1.90 -20.06 -3.39
C PHE A 575 3.14 -19.79 -2.52
N ALA A 576 4.07 -18.95 -2.95
CA ALA A 576 5.22 -18.54 -2.14
C ALA A 576 4.81 -17.88 -0.81
N MET A 577 3.61 -17.29 -0.73
CA MET A 577 3.06 -16.72 0.51
C MET A 577 2.83 -17.76 1.62
N LEU A 578 2.81 -19.05 1.29
CA LEU A 578 2.60 -20.16 2.23
C LEU A 578 3.90 -20.66 2.86
N SER A 579 5.05 -20.02 2.59
CA SER A 579 6.32 -20.35 3.20
C SER A 579 6.49 -19.65 4.56
N ARG A 580 6.84 -20.42 5.59
CA ARG A 580 7.17 -19.94 6.94
C ARG A 580 8.67 -19.89 7.20
N ALA A 581 9.48 -19.78 6.15
CA ALA A 581 10.94 -19.79 6.22
C ALA A 581 11.49 -18.87 7.33
N ALA A 582 12.39 -19.38 8.16
CA ALA A 582 13.15 -18.59 9.12
C ALA A 582 14.62 -18.46 8.65
N CYS A 583 15.24 -17.34 9.01
CA CYS A 583 16.65 -17.10 8.77
C CYS A 583 17.25 -16.51 10.03
N GLY A 584 18.48 -16.90 10.37
CA GLY A 584 19.11 -16.41 11.58
C GLY A 584 20.55 -16.84 11.75
N ILE A 585 21.16 -16.40 12.84
CA ILE A 585 22.58 -16.54 13.12
C ILE A 585 22.74 -17.37 14.39
N ARG A 586 23.63 -18.35 14.35
CA ARG A 586 24.12 -19.10 15.53
C ARG A 586 25.64 -19.03 15.55
N GLY A 587 26.24 -18.46 16.60
CA GLY A 587 27.66 -18.16 16.62
C GLY A 587 28.11 -17.34 15.39
N SER A 588 29.01 -17.91 14.58
CA SER A 588 29.48 -17.33 13.30
C SER A 588 28.84 -17.96 12.05
N THR A 589 27.74 -18.69 12.23
CA THR A 589 27.05 -19.45 11.17
C THR A 589 25.74 -18.77 10.80
N LEU A 590 25.52 -18.54 9.51
CA LEU A 590 24.24 -18.10 8.97
C LEU A 590 23.38 -19.33 8.59
N ILE A 591 22.14 -19.38 9.05
CA ILE A 591 21.19 -20.47 8.78
C ILE A 591 20.00 -19.89 8.00
N ILE A 592 19.67 -20.52 6.85
CA ILE A 592 18.60 -20.07 5.95
C ILE A 592 17.70 -21.24 5.59
N ASN A 593 16.40 -21.10 5.87
CA ASN A 593 15.42 -22.09 5.45
C ASN A 593 14.92 -21.84 4.03
N MET A 594 15.26 -22.75 3.12
CA MET A 594 14.85 -22.73 1.72
C MET A 594 13.67 -23.70 1.46
N PRO A 595 12.83 -23.42 0.46
CA PRO A 595 11.77 -24.35 0.04
C PRO A 595 12.32 -25.71 -0.41
N GLY A 596 11.50 -26.76 -0.29
CA GLY A 596 11.87 -28.12 -0.71
C GLY A 596 11.83 -28.36 -2.23
N ASN A 597 11.44 -27.38 -3.04
CA ASN A 597 11.38 -27.50 -4.50
C ASN A 597 12.73 -27.10 -5.14
N PRO A 598 13.36 -27.94 -5.99
CA PRO A 598 14.67 -27.65 -6.59
C PRO A 598 14.76 -26.33 -7.38
N ASN A 599 13.68 -25.91 -8.06
CA ASN A 599 13.66 -24.66 -8.81
C ASN A 599 13.62 -23.45 -7.87
N ALA A 600 12.77 -23.53 -6.85
CA ALA A 600 12.64 -22.48 -5.84
C ALA A 600 13.95 -22.28 -5.05
N VAL A 601 14.75 -23.33 -4.85
CA VAL A 601 16.08 -23.22 -4.23
C VAL A 601 17.02 -22.36 -5.07
N ALA A 602 17.03 -22.52 -6.39
CA ALA A 602 17.88 -21.74 -7.27
C ALA A 602 17.46 -20.26 -7.29
N GLU A 603 16.16 -20.00 -7.38
CA GLU A 603 15.57 -18.65 -7.35
C GLU A 603 15.87 -17.93 -6.04
N CYS A 604 15.61 -18.58 -4.90
CA CYS A 604 15.90 -18.01 -3.58
C CYS A 604 17.41 -17.75 -3.40
N MET A 605 18.27 -18.63 -3.91
CA MET A 605 19.71 -18.41 -3.81
C MET A 605 20.14 -17.20 -4.64
N GLU A 606 19.66 -17.06 -5.88
CA GLU A 606 19.95 -15.93 -6.76
C GLU A 606 19.54 -14.59 -6.13
N ALA A 607 18.36 -14.56 -5.52
CA ALA A 607 17.85 -13.40 -4.79
C ALA A 607 18.77 -12.95 -3.64
N LEU A 608 19.39 -13.91 -2.95
CA LEU A 608 20.23 -13.64 -1.78
C LEU A 608 21.71 -13.41 -2.11
N LEU A 609 22.19 -13.85 -3.27
CA LEU A 609 23.60 -13.74 -3.69
C LEU A 609 24.24 -12.35 -3.42
N PRO A 610 23.57 -11.21 -3.72
CA PRO A 610 24.17 -9.88 -3.51
C PRO A 610 24.52 -9.58 -2.05
N ALA A 611 23.81 -10.18 -1.09
CA ALA A 611 23.96 -9.90 0.34
C ALA A 611 24.81 -10.96 1.06
N LEU A 612 24.78 -12.22 0.61
CA LEU A 612 25.37 -13.35 1.34
C LEU A 612 26.88 -13.21 1.56
N LYS A 613 27.65 -12.79 0.54
CA LYS A 613 29.10 -12.61 0.69
C LYS A 613 29.45 -11.60 1.79
N HIS A 614 28.71 -10.50 1.84
CA HIS A 614 28.95 -9.46 2.84
C HIS A 614 28.49 -9.92 4.23
N ALA A 615 27.34 -10.60 4.34
CA ALA A 615 26.85 -11.15 5.60
C ALA A 615 27.85 -12.14 6.22
N MET A 616 28.41 -13.06 5.43
CA MET A 616 29.39 -14.03 5.92
C MET A 616 30.71 -13.39 6.35
N LYS A 617 31.15 -12.31 5.68
CA LYS A 617 32.32 -11.52 6.12
C LYS A 617 32.07 -10.85 7.48
N GLN A 618 30.90 -10.22 7.65
CA GLN A 618 30.55 -9.60 8.93
C GLN A 618 30.53 -10.62 10.08
N LEU A 619 30.04 -11.84 9.83
CA LEU A 619 29.99 -12.92 10.83
C LEU A 619 31.35 -13.50 11.18
N LYS A 620 32.34 -13.46 10.28
CA LYS A 620 33.74 -13.83 10.55
C LYS A 620 34.49 -12.80 11.42
N GLY A 621 33.84 -11.70 11.78
CA GLY A 621 34.45 -10.65 12.60
C GLY A 621 35.29 -9.64 11.82
N ASP A 622 35.20 -9.63 10.47
CA ASP A 622 35.77 -8.58 9.64
C ASP A 622 35.04 -7.26 9.91
N LYS A 623 35.55 -6.50 10.88
CA LYS A 623 35.12 -5.13 11.11
C LYS A 623 35.56 -4.28 9.91
N ARG A 624 34.57 -3.86 9.13
CA ARG A 624 34.65 -2.92 7.99
C ARG A 624 35.37 -3.47 6.76
N GLU A 625 34.60 -3.91 5.77
CA GLU A 625 34.97 -3.60 4.40
C GLU A 625 34.91 -2.08 4.26
N LYS A 626 36.08 -1.42 4.29
CA LYS A 626 36.22 -0.11 3.67
C LYS A 626 35.90 -0.32 2.19
N ASN A 627 34.70 0.06 1.76
CA ASN A 627 34.48 0.41 0.36
C ASN A 627 35.67 1.30 -0.05
N PRO A 628 36.34 1.17 -1.21
CA PRO A 628 37.58 1.89 -1.54
C PRO A 628 37.54 3.44 -1.45
N ARG A 629 36.41 4.02 -1.05
CA ARG A 629 36.23 5.45 -0.70
C ARG A 629 36.02 5.74 0.79
N HIS A 630 36.07 4.75 1.67
CA HIS A 630 35.73 4.92 3.09
C HIS A 630 36.97 5.08 3.97
N ILE A 631 37.29 6.32 4.36
CA ILE A 631 38.34 6.63 5.35
C ILE A 631 37.73 6.51 6.76
N PRO A 632 38.35 5.78 7.72
CA PRO A 632 37.88 5.71 9.10
C PRO A 632 38.00 7.07 9.79
N HIS A 633 36.97 7.46 10.52
CA HIS A 633 36.95 8.69 11.31
C HIS A 633 38.12 8.87 12.30
N ALA A 634 38.77 7.78 12.72
CA ALA A 634 39.90 7.82 13.66
C ALA A 634 41.27 8.07 13.01
N GLU A 635 41.41 7.82 11.70
CA GLU A 635 42.64 8.04 10.91
C GLU A 635 42.55 9.33 10.08
N ALA A 636 41.38 9.97 10.03
CA ALA A 636 41.29 11.35 9.59
C ALA A 636 42.09 12.18 10.60
N ALA A 637 43.16 12.84 10.13
CA ALA A 637 43.89 13.82 10.94
C ALA A 637 42.85 14.73 11.62
N PRO A 638 42.92 14.95 12.95
CA PRO A 638 42.01 15.87 13.60
C PRO A 638 42.31 17.24 13.03
N VAL A 639 41.57 17.61 11.99
CA VAL A 639 41.53 18.98 11.54
C VAL A 639 40.67 19.64 12.57
N ASP A 640 41.33 20.18 13.59
CA ASP A 640 40.71 21.07 14.54
C ASP A 640 40.35 22.37 13.81
N GLN A 641 39.31 22.27 13.00
CA GLN A 641 38.63 23.42 12.43
C GLN A 641 37.83 24.15 13.50
N TRP A 642 37.58 23.53 14.66
CA TRP A 642 36.79 24.16 15.70
C TRP A 642 37.62 25.16 16.49
N GLU A 643 38.81 24.84 16.99
CA GLU A 643 39.73 25.82 17.57
C GLU A 643 40.23 26.82 16.54
N ARG A 644 40.47 26.43 15.28
CA ARG A 644 40.86 27.41 14.25
C ARG A 644 39.73 28.37 13.91
N SER A 645 38.49 27.89 13.77
CA SER A 645 37.33 28.75 13.50
C SER A 645 36.91 29.54 14.73
N PHE A 646 37.05 28.98 15.94
CA PHE A 646 36.76 29.64 17.20
C PHE A 646 37.79 30.73 17.51
N ARG A 647 39.09 30.46 17.34
CA ARG A 647 40.14 31.48 17.49
C ARG A 647 40.02 32.53 16.39
N ALA A 648 39.75 32.16 15.14
CA ALA A 648 39.51 33.13 14.06
C ALA A 648 38.24 33.98 14.26
N ALA A 649 37.20 33.44 14.90
CA ALA A 649 35.99 34.19 15.26
C ALA A 649 36.15 35.03 16.54
N SER A 650 37.11 34.70 17.42
CA SER A 650 37.28 35.34 18.73
C SER A 650 38.44 36.33 18.80
N SER A 651 39.35 36.34 17.82
CA SER A 651 40.48 37.28 17.76
C SER A 651 40.35 38.24 16.56
N GLY A 652 39.75 39.40 16.82
CA GLY A 652 39.60 40.55 15.92
C GLY A 652 38.26 41.24 16.21
N GLY A 653 38.15 42.19 17.14
CA GLY A 653 38.94 43.42 17.23
C GLY A 653 38.19 44.51 16.44
N GLY A 654 37.45 45.36 17.15
CA GLY A 654 36.32 46.12 16.62
C GLY A 654 36.57 47.28 15.63
N CYS A 655 35.47 47.73 15.04
CA CYS A 655 35.20 49.10 14.57
C CYS A 655 33.66 49.21 14.45
N SER A 656 32.99 49.95 15.34
CA SER A 656 32.71 51.39 15.24
C SER A 656 31.80 51.71 14.06
N CYS A 657 30.51 51.94 14.34
CA CYS A 657 29.70 53.08 13.87
C CYS A 657 28.35 53.05 14.63
N ASP A 658 28.24 53.89 15.66
CA ASP A 658 26.98 54.49 16.14
C ASP A 658 27.02 55.99 15.75
N PRO A 659 25.91 56.75 15.78
CA PRO A 659 24.55 56.37 16.20
C PRO A 659 23.50 56.40 15.07
#